data_AF-A0A941EZP1-F1
#
_entry.id   AF-A0A941EZP1-F1
#
_cell.length_a   1.000
_cell.length_b   1.000
_cell.length_c   1.000
_cell.angle_alpha   90.00
_cell.angle_beta   90.00
_cell.angle_gamma   90.00
#
_symmetry.space_group_name_H-M   'P 1'
#
loop_
_entity.id
_entity.type
_entity.pdbx_description
1 polymer ?
#
loop_
_entity_poly.entity_id
_entity_poly.type
_entity_poly.pdbx_seq_one_letter_code
_entity_poly.pdbx_strand_id
1 'polypeptide(L)'
;MQSRTEHGPGYLRYPHLRGSLLTFAAEDDVWLAPLGADGSVGRAWRVTCDRIRVSNPRLSPDGRTLAWTSWLAPTPEVWSTAVDGGPALRLSWAGSEDTRVLGWMPDGSILGVSSYHQPFSRYTWAYSLPLDGSTATRLPWGPVSEAAITPEHTLLLTGTPAHEPAGWKRYRGGATGRLWLDGQRLLEGLDGHLAAPMLIGTGDALRVAFLSDHEGIGNLYSCRADGTDLRRHSDHDTFYARNAATDGERVVYQHAGDLYLLERLDAPSPRPLDIPLGGARTGRRPYQVPASANLGGFSCDVDGRASVVQVRGSLYWLTHHDGPARVLADTPGVHNRLPVLIGADRVAWVSDAEGEDEIALAPSPGHTPPEAAAEAARADRPRSPSIPMPRVLARGRIGRVIAFTASPDGSVFGVAASDGRLLLVAQADGAVSEVTRSSYGPLTGLAFSPDSKWLTWSQAVAHKSLRRIRLVEAARPEKVYDVTTGRFEDEGPCFTRDGHYLVFLSWRGFDPVHDVHTGDMSFPLGCRPYLVPLSVDVLAPFSIPVEGRAPDGTALHPVTSDGTVRVDPEALAERLLPFPVIASKYSDPAPVAGGVVWLRWPISGALGQTFANPEDLSGQPVLEYFDLDAGEAEVLAEDVEGYAVSGDGTALVYLSDGELSVLSLADPDRAFTVDLRRITHTVDPAAEWRQAYREAARVVRDQYWDPGMCGLDWDALTEQYEGLIARVASPDDFGDVLQELLGELGTSHAYVVASRLGEGPTRPQRPLGLLGVDVHRDERGRWLIDRVLTGESSDPRARAPLAAHGVRPGDEIVEVAGRTPDPVLGPLPLLAGTGGTTIELVLRTAADGSLRRIAVTPLSDERPVRYQDTVVQRRAKVRQLSEGRCGYLHIPDLGGSGWAQFNRDLRREFNYPALVLDVRGNAGGNVSQLVLDKLSRKVLAWDFTRGRRPARYPRDALRGPVVAIADEATSSDGDVIVAAFRELGLGPVVGQRTWGGVVGMTGRHTLVDGTQITVPRNAAWFPGGIGFGIENHGVDPDVAVVRGPLDWEAGRNTQLEAAVRVALDLLEEYPAAAEPPTS
;
A
#
# COMPACT_ATOMS: atom_id res chain seq x y z
N MET A 1 -46.03 -7.88 -0.55
CA MET A 1 -44.59 -8.18 -0.57
C MET A 1 -44.30 -8.98 0.70
N GLN A 2 -44.38 -10.31 0.60
CA GLN A 2 -44.32 -11.23 1.74
C GLN A 2 -42.88 -11.40 2.23
N SER A 3 -42.77 -11.52 3.55
CA SER A 3 -41.61 -11.95 4.35
C SER A 3 -40.75 -13.00 3.61
N ARG A 4 -39.56 -12.57 3.17
CA ARG A 4 -38.43 -13.50 2.98
C ARG A 4 -37.96 -13.91 4.39
N THR A 5 -37.86 -15.21 4.58
CA THR A 5 -37.47 -15.93 5.81
C THR A 5 -36.16 -15.42 6.42
N GLU A 6 -36.05 -15.50 7.77
CA GLU A 6 -35.01 -15.00 8.68
C GLU A 6 -33.53 -15.47 8.43
N HIS A 7 -33.21 -16.00 7.25
CA HIS A 7 -31.84 -16.28 6.82
C HIS A 7 -31.51 -15.31 5.67
N GLY A 8 -31.16 -14.05 5.94
CA GLY A 8 -30.85 -13.07 4.88
C GLY A 8 -29.73 -13.58 3.97
N PRO A 9 -29.72 -13.41 2.64
CA PRO A 9 -28.76 -14.09 1.75
C PRO A 9 -27.29 -13.72 2.05
N GLY A 10 -26.36 -14.68 1.95
CA GLY A 10 -24.92 -14.39 2.10
C GLY A 10 -24.40 -13.48 0.99
N TYR A 11 -23.17 -12.98 1.10
CA TYR A 11 -22.50 -12.24 0.02
C TYR A 11 -21.80 -13.23 -0.91
N LEU A 12 -22.36 -13.45 -2.11
CA LEU A 12 -21.94 -14.52 -3.02
C LEU A 12 -21.10 -13.96 -4.17
N ARG A 13 -19.96 -14.58 -4.46
CA ARG A 13 -19.02 -14.12 -5.49
C ARG A 13 -18.49 -15.24 -6.37
N TYR A 14 -17.86 -14.85 -7.48
CA TYR A 14 -17.14 -15.74 -8.40
C TYR A 14 -17.90 -17.01 -8.84
N PRO A 15 -19.13 -16.89 -9.35
CA PRO A 15 -19.91 -18.06 -9.70
C PRO A 15 -19.31 -18.82 -10.90
N HIS A 16 -19.64 -20.11 -10.99
CA HIS A 16 -19.48 -20.94 -12.18
C HIS A 16 -20.50 -22.09 -12.13
N LEU A 17 -20.91 -22.60 -13.28
CA LEU A 17 -21.90 -23.66 -13.36
C LEU A 17 -21.47 -24.74 -14.36
N ARG A 18 -21.92 -25.98 -14.17
CA ARG A 18 -21.74 -27.07 -15.13
C ARG A 18 -22.78 -28.15 -14.85
N GLY A 19 -23.52 -28.58 -15.87
CA GLY A 19 -24.57 -29.59 -15.71
C GLY A 19 -25.59 -29.16 -14.65
N SER A 20 -25.78 -30.00 -13.63
CA SER A 20 -26.70 -29.74 -12.51
C SER A 20 -26.00 -29.17 -11.26
N LEU A 21 -24.84 -28.54 -11.41
CA LEU A 21 -24.07 -27.99 -10.30
C LEU A 21 -23.75 -26.50 -10.51
N LEU A 22 -23.81 -25.77 -9.40
CA LEU A 22 -23.40 -24.39 -9.25
C LEU A 22 -22.28 -24.34 -8.20
N THR A 23 -21.22 -23.60 -8.48
CA THR A 23 -20.16 -23.27 -7.51
C THR A 23 -19.97 -21.77 -7.40
N PHE A 24 -19.54 -21.30 -6.23
CA PHE A 24 -19.32 -19.89 -5.92
C PHE A 24 -18.47 -19.77 -4.64
N ALA A 25 -17.97 -18.57 -4.37
CA ALA A 25 -17.33 -18.20 -3.12
C ALA A 25 -18.32 -17.48 -2.20
N ALA A 26 -18.28 -17.79 -0.91
CA ALA A 26 -18.99 -17.04 0.14
C ALA A 26 -18.32 -17.31 1.49
N GLU A 27 -18.22 -16.29 2.35
CA GLU A 27 -17.59 -16.41 3.67
C GLU A 27 -16.14 -16.92 3.61
N ASP A 28 -15.39 -16.50 2.58
CA ASP A 28 -14.02 -16.97 2.26
C ASP A 28 -13.89 -18.48 2.00
N ASP A 29 -14.99 -19.17 1.69
CA ASP A 29 -14.99 -20.58 1.36
C ASP A 29 -15.59 -20.84 -0.03
N VAL A 30 -15.18 -21.95 -0.65
CA VAL A 30 -15.78 -22.46 -1.88
C VAL A 30 -17.00 -23.31 -1.54
N TRP A 31 -18.11 -23.05 -2.24
CA TRP A 31 -19.38 -23.76 -2.07
C TRP A 31 -19.82 -24.46 -3.34
N LEU A 32 -20.62 -25.50 -3.17
CA LEU A 32 -21.35 -26.19 -4.22
C LEU A 32 -22.84 -26.26 -3.89
N ALA A 33 -23.68 -26.19 -4.91
CA ALA A 33 -25.13 -26.36 -4.78
C ALA A 33 -25.71 -27.11 -5.99
N PRO A 34 -26.75 -27.95 -5.82
CA PRO A 34 -27.47 -28.54 -6.93
C PRO A 34 -28.24 -27.44 -7.68
N LEU A 35 -28.19 -27.46 -9.00
CA LEU A 35 -28.93 -26.56 -9.89
C LEU A 35 -29.93 -27.37 -10.72
N GLY A 36 -31.22 -27.14 -10.48
CA GLY A 36 -32.32 -27.74 -11.24
C GLY A 36 -32.42 -27.18 -12.66
N ALA A 37 -33.02 -27.95 -13.57
CA ALA A 37 -33.25 -27.53 -14.94
C ALA A 37 -34.28 -26.37 -15.06
N ASP A 38 -35.17 -26.25 -14.08
CA ASP A 38 -36.07 -25.11 -13.93
C ASP A 38 -35.38 -23.90 -13.29
N GLY A 39 -34.11 -24.06 -12.90
CA GLY A 39 -33.34 -23.01 -12.30
C GLY A 39 -33.40 -22.89 -10.79
N SER A 40 -34.11 -23.79 -10.12
CA SER A 40 -34.12 -23.89 -8.66
C SER A 40 -32.75 -24.31 -8.13
N VAL A 41 -32.34 -23.76 -6.98
CA VAL A 41 -31.07 -24.11 -6.34
C VAL A 41 -31.34 -24.88 -5.06
N GLY A 42 -30.73 -26.06 -4.93
CA GLY A 42 -30.79 -26.85 -3.71
C GLY A 42 -29.91 -26.28 -2.60
N ARG A 43 -29.95 -26.91 -1.41
CA ARG A 43 -29.09 -26.51 -0.28
C ARG A 43 -27.61 -26.60 -0.65
N ALA A 44 -26.88 -25.49 -0.48
CA ALA A 44 -25.45 -25.43 -0.71
C ALA A 44 -24.65 -26.10 0.42
N TRP A 45 -23.51 -26.69 0.08
CA TRP A 45 -22.51 -27.24 1.01
C TRP A 45 -21.12 -26.67 0.75
N ARG A 46 -20.32 -26.57 1.82
CA ARG A 46 -18.94 -26.11 1.74
C ARG A 46 -18.01 -27.20 1.20
N VAL A 47 -17.08 -26.79 0.35
CA VAL A 47 -15.94 -27.60 -0.12
C VAL A 47 -14.69 -27.29 0.70
N THR A 48 -14.50 -26.02 1.06
CA THR A 48 -13.41 -25.58 1.94
C THR A 48 -13.95 -25.09 3.29
N CYS A 49 -13.10 -25.08 4.31
CA CYS A 49 -13.40 -24.49 5.62
C CYS A 49 -12.19 -23.79 6.23
N ASP A 50 -11.25 -23.34 5.39
CA ASP A 50 -10.02 -22.69 5.81
C ASP A 50 -10.25 -21.25 6.29
N ARG A 51 -11.34 -20.62 5.84
CA ARG A 51 -11.68 -19.22 6.13
C ARG A 51 -10.57 -18.26 5.72
N ILE A 52 -10.03 -18.51 4.55
CA ILE A 52 -8.99 -17.73 3.91
C ILE A 52 -9.51 -17.43 2.53
N ARG A 53 -9.34 -16.18 2.09
CA ARG A 53 -9.71 -15.71 0.75
C ARG A 53 -9.57 -16.80 -0.32
N VAL A 54 -10.64 -17.01 -1.06
CA VAL A 54 -10.71 -17.85 -2.26
C VAL A 54 -11.34 -17.08 -3.40
N SER A 55 -10.99 -17.45 -4.63
CA SER A 55 -11.61 -16.86 -5.83
C SER A 55 -11.69 -17.85 -6.99
N ASN A 56 -12.51 -17.49 -7.98
CA ASN A 56 -12.67 -18.19 -9.25
C ASN A 56 -12.77 -19.72 -9.16
N PRO A 57 -13.70 -20.29 -8.37
CA PRO A 57 -14.00 -21.71 -8.48
C PRO A 57 -14.52 -22.03 -9.89
N ARG A 58 -13.99 -23.09 -10.51
CA ARG A 58 -14.32 -23.56 -11.87
C ARG A 58 -14.52 -25.06 -11.87
N LEU A 59 -15.69 -25.49 -12.33
CA LEU A 59 -16.03 -26.91 -12.54
C LEU A 59 -15.45 -27.39 -13.87
N SER A 60 -14.84 -28.57 -13.86
CA SER A 60 -14.31 -29.23 -15.06
C SER A 60 -15.38 -29.46 -16.12
N PRO A 61 -15.02 -29.64 -17.40
CA PRO A 61 -15.98 -29.90 -18.46
C PRO A 61 -16.89 -31.11 -18.19
N ASP A 62 -16.35 -32.15 -17.52
CA ASP A 62 -17.10 -33.35 -17.11
C ASP A 62 -17.87 -33.17 -15.78
N GLY A 63 -17.70 -32.04 -15.09
CA GLY A 63 -18.36 -31.71 -13.82
C GLY A 63 -17.87 -32.50 -12.61
N ARG A 64 -16.76 -33.24 -12.71
CA ARG A 64 -16.26 -34.12 -11.64
C ARG A 64 -15.19 -33.50 -10.76
N THR A 65 -14.49 -32.48 -11.26
CA THR A 65 -13.37 -31.82 -10.60
C THR A 65 -13.66 -30.34 -10.43
N LEU A 66 -13.27 -29.80 -9.28
CA LEU A 66 -13.34 -28.38 -8.96
C LEU A 66 -11.93 -27.84 -8.83
N ALA A 67 -11.65 -26.70 -9.48
CA ALA A 67 -10.42 -25.94 -9.31
C ALA A 67 -10.73 -24.54 -8.78
N TRP A 68 -9.87 -23.96 -7.93
CA TRP A 68 -10.04 -22.60 -7.42
C TRP A 68 -8.69 -21.96 -7.07
N THR A 69 -8.71 -20.66 -6.83
CA THR A 69 -7.56 -19.90 -6.32
C THR A 69 -7.71 -19.71 -4.81
N SER A 70 -6.65 -19.97 -4.05
CA SER A 70 -6.67 -19.83 -2.58
C SER A 70 -5.39 -19.18 -2.05
N TRP A 71 -5.54 -18.30 -1.07
CA TRP A 71 -4.46 -17.65 -0.30
C TRP A 71 -4.03 -18.47 0.94
N LEU A 72 -4.26 -19.79 0.92
CA LEU A 72 -3.81 -20.67 2.01
C LEU A 72 -2.26 -20.67 2.16
N ALA A 73 -1.54 -20.29 1.10
CA ALA A 73 -0.11 -19.96 1.11
C ALA A 73 0.07 -18.41 1.15
N PRO A 74 1.30 -17.88 1.44
CA PRO A 74 1.53 -16.42 1.48
C PRO A 74 1.05 -15.65 0.24
N THR A 75 1.08 -16.31 -0.92
CA THR A 75 0.59 -15.83 -2.22
C THR A 75 -0.49 -16.78 -2.73
N PRO A 76 -1.43 -16.33 -3.59
CA PRO A 76 -2.46 -17.18 -4.14
C PRO A 76 -1.86 -18.30 -4.99
N GLU A 77 -2.50 -19.47 -4.91
CA GLU A 77 -2.12 -20.66 -5.69
C GLU A 77 -3.37 -21.37 -6.21
N VAL A 78 -3.19 -22.23 -7.21
CA VAL A 78 -4.22 -23.06 -7.80
C VAL A 78 -4.37 -24.34 -6.99
N TRP A 79 -5.60 -24.63 -6.59
CA TRP A 79 -5.99 -25.83 -5.86
C TRP A 79 -7.06 -26.59 -6.63
N SER A 80 -7.14 -27.90 -6.42
CA SER A 80 -8.19 -28.74 -6.97
C SER A 80 -8.66 -29.83 -6.02
N THR A 81 -9.89 -30.29 -6.22
CA THR A 81 -10.45 -31.46 -5.54
C THR A 81 -11.58 -32.09 -6.36
N ALA A 82 -11.98 -33.32 -6.02
CA ALA A 82 -13.17 -33.94 -6.59
C ALA A 82 -14.43 -33.27 -6.04
N VAL A 83 -15.45 -33.10 -6.88
CA VAL A 83 -16.74 -32.48 -6.51
C VAL A 83 -17.46 -33.23 -5.39
N ASP A 84 -17.30 -34.55 -5.35
CA ASP A 84 -17.86 -35.43 -4.30
C ASP A 84 -17.12 -35.31 -2.96
N GLY A 85 -16.03 -34.54 -2.90
CA GLY A 85 -15.16 -34.35 -1.75
C GLY A 85 -13.89 -35.22 -1.80
N GLY A 86 -12.98 -34.95 -0.86
CA GLY A 86 -11.66 -35.58 -0.78
C GLY A 86 -10.59 -34.59 -0.35
N PRO A 87 -9.32 -35.00 -0.29
CA PRO A 87 -8.22 -34.08 -0.04
C PRO A 87 -8.11 -33.06 -1.18
N ALA A 88 -7.83 -31.80 -0.83
CA ALA A 88 -7.48 -30.78 -1.81
C ALA A 88 -5.99 -30.90 -2.18
N LEU A 89 -5.67 -30.73 -3.46
CA LEU A 89 -4.31 -30.75 -3.99
C LEU A 89 -3.92 -29.35 -4.45
N ARG A 90 -2.78 -28.85 -3.97
CA ARG A 90 -2.11 -27.66 -4.50
C ARG A 90 -1.42 -28.04 -5.81
N LEU A 91 -1.72 -27.32 -6.89
CA LEU A 91 -1.19 -27.59 -8.23
C LEU A 91 -0.15 -26.56 -8.70
N SER A 92 -0.03 -25.42 -8.02
CA SER A 92 0.95 -24.40 -8.35
C SER A 92 1.80 -23.97 -7.16
N TRP A 93 3.03 -23.54 -7.46
CA TRP A 93 3.96 -22.86 -6.56
C TRP A 93 4.50 -21.63 -7.29
N ALA A 94 3.59 -20.75 -7.69
CA ALA A 94 3.90 -19.60 -8.53
C ALA A 94 4.54 -18.44 -7.75
N GLY A 95 4.28 -18.32 -6.43
CA GLY A 95 4.84 -17.23 -5.63
C GLY A 95 4.44 -15.83 -6.10
N SER A 96 3.33 -15.69 -6.83
CA SER A 96 2.91 -14.45 -7.51
C SER A 96 1.49 -14.05 -7.09
N GLU A 97 1.30 -12.78 -6.66
CA GLU A 97 0.04 -12.24 -6.11
C GLU A 97 -1.14 -12.17 -7.12
N ASP A 98 -0.86 -12.34 -8.40
CA ASP A 98 -1.85 -12.32 -9.50
C ASP A 98 -2.21 -13.72 -10.02
N THR A 99 -1.73 -14.78 -9.36
CA THR A 99 -2.01 -16.17 -9.76
C THR A 99 -3.49 -16.48 -9.59
N ARG A 100 -4.16 -16.88 -10.68
CA ARG A 100 -5.62 -17.08 -10.68
C ARG A 100 -6.07 -18.19 -11.63
N VAL A 101 -7.14 -18.89 -11.27
CA VAL A 101 -7.83 -19.85 -12.14
C VAL A 101 -8.75 -19.09 -13.10
N LEU A 102 -8.65 -19.39 -14.40
CA LEU A 102 -9.56 -18.86 -15.42
C LEU A 102 -10.65 -19.87 -15.78
N GLY A 103 -10.26 -21.13 -16.00
CA GLY A 103 -11.15 -22.18 -16.48
C GLY A 103 -10.40 -23.46 -16.79
N TRP A 104 -10.75 -24.10 -17.90
CA TRP A 104 -10.25 -25.41 -18.30
C TRP A 104 -9.80 -25.39 -19.76
N MET A 105 -8.73 -26.11 -20.05
CA MET A 105 -8.28 -26.44 -21.39
C MET A 105 -9.13 -27.60 -21.96
N PRO A 106 -9.21 -27.74 -23.30
CA PRO A 106 -9.93 -28.85 -23.93
C PRO A 106 -9.41 -30.26 -23.55
N ASP A 107 -8.14 -30.36 -23.15
CA ASP A 107 -7.51 -31.62 -22.73
C ASP A 107 -7.80 -32.00 -21.26
N GLY A 108 -8.56 -31.17 -20.53
CA GLY A 108 -8.89 -31.37 -19.13
C GLY A 108 -7.86 -30.81 -18.14
N SER A 109 -6.78 -30.16 -18.60
CA SER A 109 -5.91 -29.36 -17.73
C SER A 109 -6.57 -28.04 -17.32
N ILE A 110 -6.14 -27.47 -16.20
CA ILE A 110 -6.64 -26.18 -15.71
C ILE A 110 -5.98 -25.06 -16.51
N LEU A 111 -6.78 -24.09 -16.95
CA LEU A 111 -6.29 -22.84 -17.51
C LEU A 111 -6.13 -21.82 -16.37
N GLY A 112 -4.89 -21.43 -16.09
CA GLY A 112 -4.54 -20.40 -15.11
C GLY A 112 -3.89 -19.19 -15.74
N VAL A 113 -3.76 -18.12 -14.96
CA VAL A 113 -3.02 -16.90 -15.30
C VAL A 113 -2.10 -16.52 -14.15
N SER A 114 -0.90 -16.03 -14.45
CA SER A 114 0.09 -15.61 -13.43
C SER A 114 1.20 -14.78 -14.04
N SER A 115 1.85 -13.91 -13.26
CA SER A 115 3.16 -13.33 -13.59
C SER A 115 4.33 -14.21 -13.14
N TYR A 116 4.08 -15.49 -12.82
CA TYR A 116 5.12 -16.49 -12.60
C TYR A 116 6.19 -16.43 -13.68
N HIS A 117 7.45 -16.41 -13.28
CA HIS A 117 8.59 -16.27 -14.17
C HIS A 117 8.65 -14.97 -15.00
N GLN A 118 7.94 -13.91 -14.62
CA GLN A 118 7.92 -12.63 -15.32
C GLN A 118 8.59 -11.49 -14.54
N PRO A 119 9.12 -10.47 -15.23
CA PRO A 119 9.79 -9.33 -14.58
C PRO A 119 8.84 -8.31 -13.95
N PHE A 120 7.55 -8.32 -14.30
CA PHE A 120 6.56 -7.35 -13.80
C PHE A 120 5.22 -8.05 -13.52
N SER A 121 4.58 -7.70 -12.41
CA SER A 121 3.25 -8.24 -12.04
C SER A 121 2.10 -7.65 -12.85
N ARG A 122 2.32 -6.57 -13.60
CA ARG A 122 1.30 -6.00 -14.51
C ARG A 122 1.15 -6.79 -15.81
N TYR A 123 2.07 -7.72 -16.08
CA TYR A 123 1.98 -8.60 -17.25
C TYR A 123 1.88 -10.04 -16.79
N THR A 124 0.71 -10.63 -17.03
CA THR A 124 0.42 -12.02 -16.70
C THR A 124 0.36 -12.87 -17.96
N TRP A 125 0.76 -14.13 -17.88
CA TRP A 125 0.65 -15.09 -18.98
C TRP A 125 -0.35 -16.17 -18.62
N ALA A 126 -0.99 -16.74 -19.65
CA ALA A 126 -1.80 -17.94 -19.47
C ALA A 126 -0.90 -19.18 -19.34
N TYR A 127 -1.33 -20.10 -18.48
CA TYR A 127 -0.66 -21.36 -18.17
C TYR A 127 -1.65 -22.52 -18.27
N SER A 128 -1.21 -23.65 -18.81
CA SER A 128 -1.89 -24.95 -18.69
C SER A 128 -1.30 -25.70 -17.49
N LEU A 129 -2.16 -26.09 -16.53
CA LEU A 129 -1.81 -26.79 -15.30
C LEU A 129 -2.44 -28.19 -15.30
N PRO A 130 -1.65 -29.26 -15.47
CA PRO A 130 -2.17 -30.62 -15.40
C PRO A 130 -2.64 -31.03 -13.99
N LEU A 131 -3.65 -31.90 -13.91
CA LEU A 131 -4.24 -32.33 -12.64
C LEU A 131 -3.35 -33.26 -11.81
N ASP A 132 -2.31 -33.83 -12.40
CA ASP A 132 -1.32 -34.63 -11.68
C ASP A 132 -0.30 -33.78 -10.91
N GLY A 133 -0.37 -32.44 -11.04
CA GLY A 133 0.52 -31.48 -10.40
C GLY A 133 1.85 -31.29 -11.12
N SER A 134 2.01 -31.82 -12.34
CA SER A 134 3.18 -31.51 -13.17
C SER A 134 3.30 -30.01 -13.46
N THR A 135 4.52 -29.57 -13.79
CA THR A 135 4.83 -28.14 -13.95
C THR A 135 3.94 -27.47 -15.00
N ALA A 136 3.41 -26.30 -14.61
CA ALA A 136 2.59 -25.47 -15.48
C ALA A 136 3.34 -25.08 -16.76
N THR A 137 2.69 -25.23 -17.92
CA THR A 137 3.25 -24.86 -19.22
C THR A 137 2.73 -23.49 -19.63
N ARG A 138 3.65 -22.54 -19.89
CA ARG A 138 3.32 -21.19 -20.36
C ARG A 138 2.80 -21.23 -21.80
N LEU A 139 1.68 -20.57 -22.06
CA LEU A 139 1.06 -20.45 -23.38
C LEU A 139 1.66 -19.26 -24.17
N PRO A 140 1.68 -19.30 -25.52
CA PRO A 140 2.57 -18.47 -26.34
C PRO A 140 2.06 -17.05 -26.64
N TRP A 141 0.85 -16.69 -26.20
CA TRP A 141 0.13 -15.50 -26.68
C TRP A 141 0.59 -14.15 -26.12
N GLY A 142 1.59 -14.15 -25.22
CA GLY A 142 2.02 -12.94 -24.54
C GLY A 142 1.16 -12.58 -23.32
N PRO A 143 1.23 -11.32 -22.85
CA PRO A 143 0.45 -10.84 -21.73
C PRO A 143 -1.06 -10.94 -21.97
N VAL A 144 -1.75 -11.68 -21.11
CA VAL A 144 -3.19 -11.94 -21.12
C VAL A 144 -3.72 -11.89 -19.70
N SER A 145 -4.87 -11.26 -19.49
CA SER A 145 -5.53 -11.21 -18.17
C SER A 145 -6.65 -12.24 -18.03
N GLU A 146 -7.33 -12.54 -19.14
CA GLU A 146 -8.36 -13.56 -19.24
C GLU A 146 -8.27 -14.31 -20.57
N ALA A 147 -8.72 -15.56 -20.57
CA ALA A 147 -8.76 -16.41 -21.75
C ALA A 147 -9.86 -17.46 -21.64
N ALA A 148 -10.45 -17.83 -22.76
CA ALA A 148 -11.39 -18.94 -22.91
C ALA A 148 -11.00 -19.76 -24.15
N ILE A 149 -10.96 -21.09 -24.01
CA ILE A 149 -10.41 -21.97 -25.04
C ILE A 149 -11.38 -23.13 -25.30
N THR A 150 -11.62 -23.39 -26.57
CA THR A 150 -12.33 -24.57 -27.09
C THR A 150 -11.39 -25.32 -28.05
N PRO A 151 -11.73 -26.53 -28.52
CA PRO A 151 -10.90 -27.21 -29.52
C PRO A 151 -10.71 -26.39 -30.81
N GLU A 152 -11.68 -25.54 -31.17
CA GLU A 152 -11.68 -24.77 -32.42
C GLU A 152 -11.22 -23.32 -32.26
N HIS A 153 -11.39 -22.71 -31.07
CA HIS A 153 -11.22 -21.27 -30.89
C HIS A 153 -10.44 -20.90 -29.62
N THR A 154 -9.61 -19.87 -29.74
CA THR A 154 -8.88 -19.21 -28.64
C THR A 154 -9.34 -17.76 -28.51
N LEU A 155 -9.95 -17.44 -27.37
CA LEU A 155 -10.39 -16.09 -27.02
C LEU A 155 -9.49 -15.52 -25.91
N LEU A 156 -8.94 -14.33 -26.12
CA LEU A 156 -8.01 -13.67 -25.21
C LEU A 156 -8.45 -12.24 -24.89
N LEU A 157 -8.25 -11.84 -23.64
CA LEU A 157 -8.32 -10.44 -23.20
C LEU A 157 -6.92 -9.97 -22.81
N THR A 158 -6.46 -8.89 -23.44
CA THR A 158 -5.13 -8.30 -23.20
C THR A 158 -5.22 -6.84 -22.84
N GLY A 159 -4.17 -6.28 -22.24
CA GLY A 159 -4.08 -4.84 -21.95
C GLY A 159 -5.15 -4.34 -20.98
N THR A 160 -5.39 -5.06 -19.89
CA THR A 160 -6.26 -4.63 -18.79
C THR A 160 -5.41 -4.19 -17.59
N PRO A 161 -5.89 -3.28 -16.72
CA PRO A 161 -5.25 -2.98 -15.46
C PRO A 161 -5.32 -4.18 -14.52
N ALA A 162 -4.57 -4.12 -13.42
CA ALA A 162 -4.58 -5.16 -12.38
C ALA A 162 -5.82 -5.10 -11.45
N HIS A 163 -6.85 -4.33 -11.79
CA HIS A 163 -8.10 -4.20 -11.04
C HIS A 163 -9.31 -4.61 -11.90
N GLU A 164 -10.37 -5.09 -11.26
CA GLU A 164 -11.65 -5.30 -11.94
C GLU A 164 -12.31 -3.96 -12.33
N PRO A 165 -13.22 -3.94 -13.33
CA PRO A 165 -13.95 -2.73 -13.73
C PRO A 165 -14.68 -2.02 -12.57
N ALA A 166 -15.13 -2.77 -11.57
CA ALA A 166 -15.87 -2.19 -10.44
C ALA A 166 -14.98 -1.40 -9.46
N GLY A 167 -13.66 -1.61 -9.48
CA GLY A 167 -12.71 -0.85 -8.65
C GLY A 167 -12.33 0.51 -9.22
N TRP A 168 -12.66 0.75 -10.50
CA TRP A 168 -12.60 2.06 -11.14
C TRP A 168 -13.67 2.10 -12.23
N LYS A 169 -14.89 2.48 -11.83
CA LYS A 169 -16.06 2.49 -12.73
C LYS A 169 -15.89 3.54 -13.79
N ARG A 170 -16.39 3.26 -14.99
CA ARG A 170 -16.35 4.17 -16.14
C ARG A 170 -14.92 4.51 -16.55
N TYR A 171 -13.99 3.55 -16.36
CA TYR A 171 -12.60 3.71 -16.76
C TYR A 171 -12.47 3.79 -18.30
N ARG A 172 -11.69 4.75 -18.79
CA ARG A 172 -11.47 5.06 -20.22
C ARG A 172 -9.99 5.25 -20.58
N GLY A 173 -9.09 4.87 -19.68
CA GLY A 173 -7.65 4.94 -19.91
C GLY A 173 -7.15 3.92 -20.93
N GLY A 174 -5.83 3.88 -21.19
CA GLY A 174 -5.25 2.99 -22.21
C GLY A 174 -5.42 1.48 -21.97
N ALA A 175 -5.82 1.07 -20.77
CA ALA A 175 -5.95 -0.31 -20.36
C ALA A 175 -7.40 -0.83 -20.33
N THR A 176 -8.33 -0.33 -21.14
CA THR A 176 -9.75 -0.81 -21.10
C THR A 176 -9.94 -2.28 -21.49
N GLY A 177 -8.88 -2.97 -21.94
CA GLY A 177 -8.95 -4.34 -22.42
C GLY A 177 -9.13 -4.43 -23.93
N ARG A 178 -8.49 -5.42 -24.54
CA ARG A 178 -8.56 -5.72 -25.98
C ARG A 178 -8.91 -7.18 -26.16
N LEU A 179 -10.00 -7.42 -26.88
CA LEU A 179 -10.52 -8.76 -27.13
C LEU A 179 -9.97 -9.33 -28.44
N TRP A 180 -9.45 -10.55 -28.39
CA TRP A 180 -8.88 -11.23 -29.55
C TRP A 180 -9.49 -12.62 -29.70
N LEU A 181 -10.08 -12.91 -30.86
CA LEU A 181 -10.53 -14.25 -31.23
C LEU A 181 -9.65 -14.77 -32.36
N ASP A 182 -8.94 -15.87 -32.13
CA ASP A 182 -8.05 -16.51 -33.11
C ASP A 182 -7.04 -15.53 -33.73
N GLY A 183 -6.54 -14.60 -32.91
CA GLY A 183 -5.58 -13.57 -33.32
C GLY A 183 -6.20 -12.35 -34.00
N GLN A 184 -7.51 -12.33 -34.27
CA GLN A 184 -8.23 -11.17 -34.79
C GLN A 184 -8.80 -10.32 -33.65
N ARG A 185 -8.58 -9.00 -33.71
CA ARG A 185 -9.09 -8.07 -32.70
C ARG A 185 -10.57 -7.80 -32.94
N LEU A 186 -11.37 -7.86 -31.87
CA LEU A 186 -12.80 -7.55 -31.90
C LEU A 186 -13.06 -6.20 -31.23
N LEU A 187 -14.15 -5.54 -31.67
CA LEU A 187 -14.73 -4.38 -30.97
C LEU A 187 -13.75 -3.22 -30.71
N GLU A 188 -12.85 -2.91 -31.65
CA GLU A 188 -11.79 -1.91 -31.44
C GLU A 188 -12.26 -0.51 -31.03
N GLY A 189 -13.50 -0.15 -31.38
CA GLY A 189 -14.11 1.14 -31.06
C GLY A 189 -15.09 1.12 -29.88
N LEU A 190 -15.19 0.01 -29.13
CA LEU A 190 -16.06 -0.05 -27.96
C LEU A 190 -15.43 0.74 -26.81
N ASP A 191 -16.09 1.83 -26.41
CA ASP A 191 -15.59 2.75 -25.40
C ASP A 191 -15.99 2.33 -23.98
N GLY A 192 -15.34 1.29 -23.44
CA GLY A 192 -15.56 0.87 -22.06
C GLY A 192 -14.67 -0.29 -21.64
N HIS A 193 -14.59 -0.52 -20.33
CA HIS A 193 -13.77 -1.59 -19.77
C HIS A 193 -14.38 -2.96 -20.13
N LEU A 194 -13.59 -3.88 -20.69
CA LEU A 194 -13.98 -5.26 -21.00
C LEU A 194 -13.54 -6.22 -19.89
N ALA A 195 -14.40 -7.15 -19.49
CA ALA A 195 -14.06 -8.20 -18.52
C ALA A 195 -14.84 -9.51 -18.78
N ALA A 196 -14.38 -10.62 -18.21
CA ALA A 196 -15.05 -11.93 -18.25
C ALA A 196 -15.49 -12.38 -19.66
N PRO A 197 -14.59 -12.43 -20.67
CA PRO A 197 -14.94 -12.90 -22.00
C PRO A 197 -15.22 -14.41 -22.00
N MET A 198 -16.24 -14.82 -22.75
CA MET A 198 -16.80 -16.16 -22.76
C MET A 198 -17.16 -16.59 -24.18
N LEU A 199 -16.92 -17.86 -24.52
CA LEU A 199 -17.34 -18.48 -25.77
C LEU A 199 -18.68 -19.20 -25.56
N ILE A 200 -19.69 -18.88 -26.35
CA ILE A 200 -21.04 -19.45 -26.24
C ILE A 200 -21.50 -19.99 -27.59
N GLY A 201 -21.86 -21.27 -27.62
CA GLY A 201 -22.46 -21.91 -28.79
C GLY A 201 -23.96 -21.66 -28.84
N THR A 202 -24.45 -21.02 -29.90
CA THR A 202 -25.90 -20.81 -30.11
C THR A 202 -26.35 -21.53 -31.37
N GLY A 203 -26.68 -22.84 -31.29
CA GLY A 203 -27.25 -23.65 -32.37
C GLY A 203 -26.45 -23.68 -33.68
N ASP A 204 -26.49 -22.58 -34.43
CA ASP A 204 -25.90 -22.38 -35.76
C ASP A 204 -24.69 -21.41 -35.78
N ALA A 205 -24.36 -20.73 -34.67
CA ALA A 205 -23.26 -19.75 -34.63
C ALA A 205 -22.60 -19.58 -33.25
N LEU A 206 -21.29 -19.28 -33.26
CA LEU A 206 -20.51 -18.87 -32.10
C LEU A 206 -20.77 -17.39 -31.77
N ARG A 207 -20.98 -17.09 -30.48
CA ARG A 207 -20.98 -15.72 -29.96
C ARG A 207 -19.93 -15.57 -28.87
N VAL A 208 -19.39 -14.36 -28.78
CA VAL A 208 -18.49 -13.95 -27.71
C VAL A 208 -19.28 -13.10 -26.72
N ALA A 209 -19.51 -13.60 -25.52
CA ALA A 209 -20.13 -12.84 -24.43
C ALA A 209 -19.07 -12.23 -23.52
N PHE A 210 -19.37 -11.09 -22.89
CA PHE A 210 -18.44 -10.37 -22.02
C PHE A 210 -19.18 -9.36 -21.15
N LEU A 211 -18.55 -8.89 -20.09
CA LEU A 211 -19.00 -7.76 -19.28
C LEU A 211 -18.39 -6.46 -19.81
N SER A 212 -19.16 -5.39 -19.82
CA SER A 212 -18.65 -4.06 -20.17
C SER A 212 -19.47 -2.92 -19.58
N ASP A 213 -18.82 -1.78 -19.33
CA ASP A 213 -19.46 -0.54 -18.88
C ASP A 213 -19.46 0.59 -19.92
N HIS A 214 -19.39 0.24 -21.21
CA HIS A 214 -19.38 1.22 -22.30
C HIS A 214 -20.65 2.09 -22.36
N GLU A 215 -21.77 1.60 -21.85
CA GLU A 215 -23.02 2.36 -21.66
C GLU A 215 -23.12 3.02 -20.26
N GLY A 216 -22.02 3.08 -19.51
CA GLY A 216 -21.92 3.74 -18.19
C GLY A 216 -22.07 2.82 -16.98
N ILE A 217 -22.69 1.64 -17.14
CA ILE A 217 -22.88 0.63 -16.09
C ILE A 217 -22.49 -0.75 -16.59
N GLY A 218 -21.73 -1.49 -15.79
CA GLY A 218 -21.28 -2.84 -16.08
C GLY A 218 -22.45 -3.81 -16.29
N ASN A 219 -22.64 -4.25 -17.54
CA ASN A 219 -23.69 -5.18 -17.94
C ASN A 219 -23.13 -6.31 -18.81
N LEU A 220 -23.91 -7.37 -19.01
CA LEU A 220 -23.59 -8.50 -19.88
C LEU A 220 -23.95 -8.18 -21.33
N TYR A 221 -22.99 -8.37 -22.23
CA TYR A 221 -23.15 -8.18 -23.68
C TYR A 221 -22.66 -9.39 -24.45
N SER A 222 -22.95 -9.43 -25.75
CA SER A 222 -22.30 -10.35 -26.68
C SER A 222 -22.22 -9.79 -28.09
N CYS A 223 -21.23 -10.22 -28.86
CA CYS A 223 -21.14 -10.02 -30.30
C CYS A 223 -20.97 -11.36 -31.03
N ARG A 224 -21.08 -11.34 -32.37
CA ARG A 224 -20.68 -12.46 -33.22
C ARG A 224 -19.15 -12.61 -33.22
N ALA A 225 -18.66 -13.74 -33.74
CA ALA A 225 -17.22 -14.03 -33.85
C ALA A 225 -16.42 -12.97 -34.66
N ASP A 226 -17.09 -12.21 -35.53
CA ASP A 226 -16.50 -11.09 -36.30
C ASP A 226 -16.64 -9.73 -35.60
N GLY A 227 -17.16 -9.69 -34.38
CA GLY A 227 -17.40 -8.47 -33.62
C GLY A 227 -18.69 -7.72 -33.98
N THR A 228 -19.49 -8.22 -34.92
CA THR A 228 -20.76 -7.57 -35.33
C THR A 228 -21.94 -7.97 -34.45
N ASP A 229 -23.09 -7.32 -34.65
CA ASP A 229 -24.36 -7.65 -33.98
C ASP A 229 -24.21 -7.65 -32.44
N LEU A 230 -23.68 -6.55 -31.91
CA LEU A 230 -23.55 -6.33 -30.47
C LEU A 230 -24.95 -6.30 -29.81
N ARG A 231 -25.12 -7.09 -28.74
CA ARG A 231 -26.38 -7.22 -28.00
C ARG A 231 -26.13 -7.09 -26.50
N ARG A 232 -27.03 -6.39 -25.83
CA ARG A 232 -27.11 -6.30 -24.36
C ARG A 232 -28.05 -7.39 -23.83
N HIS A 233 -27.65 -8.04 -22.74
CA HIS A 233 -28.37 -9.15 -22.13
C HIS A 233 -28.84 -8.87 -20.71
N SER A 234 -28.24 -7.92 -19.99
CA SER A 234 -28.71 -7.48 -18.68
C SER A 234 -28.96 -5.97 -18.66
N ASP A 235 -29.90 -5.52 -17.83
CA ASP A 235 -30.28 -4.11 -17.71
C ASP A 235 -30.16 -3.62 -16.25
N HIS A 236 -28.98 -3.80 -15.65
CA HIS A 236 -28.68 -3.30 -14.32
C HIS A 236 -28.38 -1.80 -14.36
N ASP A 237 -28.89 -1.07 -13.36
CA ASP A 237 -28.80 0.39 -13.24
C ASP A 237 -28.19 0.89 -11.91
N THR A 238 -27.87 -0.02 -10.99
CA THR A 238 -27.42 0.30 -9.61
C THR A 238 -26.01 -0.22 -9.32
N PHE A 239 -25.79 -1.53 -9.49
CA PHE A 239 -24.50 -2.19 -9.27
C PHE A 239 -24.01 -2.86 -10.56
N TYR A 240 -22.70 -3.06 -10.70
CA TYR A 240 -22.14 -3.71 -11.88
C TYR A 240 -22.45 -5.21 -11.87
N ALA A 241 -22.77 -5.78 -13.02
CA ALA A 241 -22.61 -7.21 -13.26
C ALA A 241 -21.11 -7.55 -13.28
N ARG A 242 -20.71 -8.56 -12.51
CA ARG A 242 -19.31 -8.93 -12.26
C ARG A 242 -19.09 -10.42 -12.32
N ASN A 243 -17.83 -10.82 -12.50
CA ASN A 243 -17.39 -12.22 -12.33
C ASN A 243 -18.21 -13.25 -13.14
N ALA A 244 -18.58 -12.89 -14.38
CA ALA A 244 -19.38 -13.77 -15.23
C ALA A 244 -18.60 -15.04 -15.61
N ALA A 245 -19.34 -16.13 -15.78
CA ALA A 245 -18.81 -17.43 -16.18
C ALA A 245 -19.87 -18.22 -16.95
N THR A 246 -19.42 -19.19 -17.76
CA THR A 246 -20.30 -19.98 -18.63
C THR A 246 -19.94 -21.45 -18.63
N ASP A 247 -20.93 -22.29 -18.93
CA ASP A 247 -20.72 -23.69 -19.33
C ASP A 247 -20.69 -23.88 -20.87
N GLY A 248 -20.70 -22.79 -21.64
CA GLY A 248 -20.75 -22.80 -23.11
C GLY A 248 -22.15 -22.55 -23.68
N GLU A 249 -23.19 -22.56 -22.84
CA GLU A 249 -24.57 -22.24 -23.22
C GLU A 249 -25.20 -21.21 -22.27
N ARG A 250 -25.13 -21.47 -20.96
CA ARG A 250 -25.68 -20.63 -19.89
C ARG A 250 -24.63 -19.65 -19.38
N VAL A 251 -25.05 -18.50 -18.87
CA VAL A 251 -24.16 -17.51 -18.24
C VAL A 251 -24.62 -17.23 -16.81
N VAL A 252 -23.72 -17.39 -15.84
CA VAL A 252 -23.93 -16.97 -14.45
C VAL A 252 -23.00 -15.82 -14.11
N TYR A 253 -23.46 -14.85 -13.33
CA TYR A 253 -22.64 -13.72 -12.88
C TYR A 253 -23.11 -13.20 -11.51
N GLN A 254 -22.26 -12.40 -10.87
CA GLN A 254 -22.53 -11.74 -9.60
C GLN A 254 -23.12 -10.34 -9.84
N HIS A 255 -24.06 -9.92 -9.00
CA HIS A 255 -24.55 -8.54 -8.92
C HIS A 255 -24.97 -8.26 -7.47
N ALA A 256 -24.33 -7.27 -6.82
CA ALA A 256 -24.62 -6.85 -5.44
C ALA A 256 -24.61 -8.00 -4.39
N GLY A 257 -23.72 -8.97 -4.57
CA GLY A 257 -23.62 -10.16 -3.70
C GLY A 257 -24.68 -11.25 -3.97
N ASP A 258 -25.52 -11.08 -4.98
CA ASP A 258 -26.43 -12.11 -5.52
C ASP A 258 -25.88 -12.73 -6.80
N LEU A 259 -26.35 -13.93 -7.12
CA LEU A 259 -26.02 -14.61 -8.37
C LEU A 259 -27.20 -14.56 -9.34
N TYR A 260 -26.93 -14.25 -10.60
CA TYR A 260 -27.91 -14.20 -11.68
C TYR A 260 -27.57 -15.23 -12.75
N LEU A 261 -28.59 -15.88 -13.30
CA LEU A 261 -28.46 -16.84 -14.40
C LEU A 261 -29.20 -16.35 -15.65
N LEU A 262 -28.52 -16.40 -16.78
CA LEU A 262 -29.08 -16.32 -18.11
C LEU A 262 -29.02 -17.72 -18.74
N GLU A 263 -30.19 -18.33 -18.96
CA GLU A 263 -30.27 -19.71 -19.46
C GLU A 263 -29.72 -19.83 -20.89
N ARG A 264 -29.97 -18.83 -21.74
CA ARG A 264 -29.48 -18.77 -23.13
C ARG A 264 -29.39 -17.30 -23.56
N LEU A 265 -28.56 -16.98 -24.55
CA LEU A 265 -28.40 -15.60 -25.05
C LEU A 265 -29.65 -15.02 -25.75
N ASP A 266 -30.65 -15.84 -26.06
CA ASP A 266 -31.94 -15.41 -26.61
C ASP A 266 -33.04 -15.29 -25.53
N ALA A 267 -32.74 -15.63 -24.28
CA ALA A 267 -33.66 -15.44 -23.18
C ALA A 267 -33.92 -13.93 -22.94
N PRO A 268 -35.13 -13.54 -22.51
CA PRO A 268 -35.50 -12.13 -22.42
C PRO A 268 -34.69 -11.35 -21.38
N SER A 269 -34.32 -11.99 -20.28
CA SER A 269 -33.50 -11.40 -19.23
C SER A 269 -32.88 -12.47 -18.31
N PRO A 270 -31.76 -12.18 -17.64
CA PRO A 270 -31.24 -12.98 -16.54
C PRO A 270 -32.21 -12.97 -15.35
N ARG A 271 -32.18 -14.03 -14.54
CA ARG A 271 -32.97 -14.13 -13.31
C ARG A 271 -32.06 -14.31 -12.09
N PRO A 272 -32.40 -13.75 -10.92
CA PRO A 272 -31.66 -14.01 -9.69
C PRO A 272 -31.86 -15.46 -9.23
N LEU A 273 -30.84 -16.02 -8.58
CA LEU A 273 -30.86 -17.34 -7.96
C LEU A 273 -31.07 -17.20 -6.44
N ASP A 274 -32.02 -17.95 -5.88
CA ASP A 274 -32.20 -18.06 -4.43
C ASP A 274 -31.35 -19.21 -3.90
N ILE A 275 -30.31 -18.90 -3.13
CA ILE A 275 -29.25 -19.86 -2.76
C ILE A 275 -29.26 -20.07 -1.25
N PRO A 276 -29.84 -21.18 -0.76
CA PRO A 276 -29.82 -21.51 0.66
C PRO A 276 -28.44 -22.01 1.10
N LEU A 277 -27.67 -21.12 1.75
CA LEU A 277 -26.40 -21.47 2.39
C LEU A 277 -26.63 -22.36 3.61
N GLY A 278 -26.03 -23.56 3.62
CA GLY A 278 -26.07 -24.44 4.78
C GLY A 278 -24.97 -24.12 5.80
N GLY A 279 -25.30 -23.58 6.98
CA GLY A 279 -24.32 -23.40 8.05
C GLY A 279 -24.66 -22.30 9.05
N ALA A 280 -23.83 -22.15 10.09
CA ALA A 280 -24.04 -21.21 11.20
C ALA A 280 -23.52 -19.78 10.94
N ARG A 281 -22.99 -19.49 9.74
CA ARG A 281 -22.38 -18.19 9.38
C ARG A 281 -21.34 -17.69 10.39
N THR A 282 -20.32 -18.52 10.60
CA THR A 282 -19.30 -18.25 11.61
C THR A 282 -18.53 -16.95 11.38
N GLY A 283 -18.56 -16.40 10.15
CA GLY A 283 -18.06 -15.10 9.71
C GLY A 283 -18.34 -13.87 10.55
N ARG A 284 -19.44 -13.89 11.28
CA ARG A 284 -19.91 -12.75 12.07
C ARG A 284 -19.91 -13.04 13.56
N ARG A 285 -19.30 -14.15 13.96
CA ARG A 285 -19.24 -14.57 15.36
C ARG A 285 -18.26 -13.66 16.10
N PRO A 286 -18.63 -13.14 17.28
CA PRO A 286 -17.67 -12.43 18.12
C PRO A 286 -16.47 -13.31 18.52
N TYR A 287 -15.26 -12.74 18.49
CA TYR A 287 -14.02 -13.44 18.81
C TYR A 287 -13.04 -12.54 19.56
N GLN A 288 -12.09 -13.16 20.27
CA GLN A 288 -11.07 -12.43 21.02
C GLN A 288 -9.80 -12.23 20.20
N VAL A 289 -9.16 -11.08 20.38
CA VAL A 289 -7.86 -10.76 19.75
C VAL A 289 -6.79 -10.48 20.81
N PRO A 290 -5.51 -10.82 20.54
CA PRO A 290 -4.41 -10.42 21.40
C PRO A 290 -4.18 -8.90 21.30
N ALA A 291 -4.12 -8.22 22.43
CA ALA A 291 -3.90 -6.79 22.49
C ALA A 291 -2.55 -6.37 21.88
N SER A 292 -1.49 -7.16 22.08
CA SER A 292 -0.14 -6.89 21.54
C SER A 292 -0.09 -6.75 20.02
N ALA A 293 -0.92 -7.49 19.28
CA ALA A 293 -0.97 -7.41 17.83
C ALA A 293 -1.95 -6.33 17.31
N ASN A 294 -2.63 -5.61 18.20
CA ASN A 294 -3.72 -4.68 17.85
C ASN A 294 -3.64 -3.36 18.65
N LEU A 295 -2.44 -3.01 19.14
CA LEU A 295 -2.21 -1.74 19.82
C LEU A 295 -2.36 -0.58 18.85
N GLY A 296 -3.08 0.45 19.28
CA GLY A 296 -3.15 1.76 18.62
C GLY A 296 -2.46 2.83 19.47
N GLY A 297 -3.07 4.01 19.54
CA GLY A 297 -2.56 5.12 20.37
C GLY A 297 -2.57 4.80 21.87
N PHE A 298 -1.59 5.30 22.60
CA PHE A 298 -1.52 5.20 24.06
C PHE A 298 -1.04 6.50 24.70
N SER A 299 -1.37 6.68 25.98
CA SER A 299 -0.97 7.84 26.78
C SER A 299 -0.73 7.41 28.23
N CYS A 300 0.30 7.96 28.86
CA CYS A 300 0.80 7.56 30.17
C CYS A 300 0.19 8.43 31.30
N ASP A 301 0.04 7.87 32.49
CA ASP A 301 -0.42 8.59 33.67
C ASP A 301 0.67 9.47 34.31
N VAL A 302 0.33 10.10 35.44
CA VAL A 302 1.17 11.13 36.06
C VAL A 302 2.55 10.57 36.44
N ASP A 303 2.63 9.38 37.02
CA ASP A 303 3.84 8.82 37.61
C ASP A 303 4.33 7.53 36.92
N GLY A 304 3.81 7.21 35.74
CA GLY A 304 4.25 6.05 34.95
C GLY A 304 3.73 4.70 35.47
N ARG A 305 2.67 4.68 36.28
CA ARG A 305 2.09 3.45 36.85
C ARG A 305 1.02 2.84 35.97
N ALA A 306 0.42 3.61 35.08
CA ALA A 306 -0.60 3.14 34.16
C ALA A 306 -0.60 3.92 32.85
N SER A 307 -1.22 3.33 31.83
CA SER A 307 -1.51 3.98 30.56
C SER A 307 -2.94 3.75 30.14
N VAL A 308 -3.50 4.69 29.38
CA VAL A 308 -4.65 4.41 28.53
C VAL A 308 -4.14 3.88 27.20
N VAL A 309 -4.66 2.73 26.78
CA VAL A 309 -4.20 2.00 25.61
C VAL A 309 -5.38 1.72 24.69
N GLN A 310 -5.23 2.04 23.41
CA GLN A 310 -6.20 1.72 22.38
C GLN A 310 -5.99 0.30 21.84
N VAL A 311 -7.06 -0.48 21.73
CA VAL A 311 -7.08 -1.80 21.07
C VAL A 311 -8.34 -1.89 20.23
N ARG A 312 -8.21 -2.03 18.90
CA ARG A 312 -9.36 -2.13 17.95
C ARG A 312 -10.45 -1.06 18.19
N GLY A 313 -10.04 0.20 18.35
CA GLY A 313 -10.95 1.31 18.60
C GLY A 313 -11.60 1.36 19.99
N SER A 314 -11.27 0.41 20.88
CA SER A 314 -11.64 0.43 22.30
C SER A 314 -10.49 0.98 23.15
N LEU A 315 -10.81 1.52 24.33
CA LEU A 315 -9.85 2.08 25.27
C LEU A 315 -9.84 1.30 26.59
N TYR A 316 -8.63 0.99 27.04
CA TYR A 316 -8.38 0.29 28.30
C TYR A 316 -7.43 1.10 29.18
N TRP A 317 -7.72 1.18 30.47
CA TRP A 317 -6.77 1.60 31.48
C TRP A 317 -5.93 0.39 31.91
N LEU A 318 -4.63 0.46 31.68
CA LEU A 318 -3.69 -0.62 31.95
C LEU A 318 -2.65 -0.17 32.98
N THR A 319 -2.71 -0.72 34.19
CA THR A 319 -1.62 -0.58 35.16
C THR A 319 -0.41 -1.39 34.71
N HIS A 320 0.79 -0.81 34.76
CA HIS A 320 1.98 -1.40 34.13
C HIS A 320 2.51 -2.63 34.85
N HIS A 321 2.67 -2.58 36.18
CA HIS A 321 3.26 -3.69 36.96
C HIS A 321 2.24 -4.80 37.27
N ASP A 322 1.73 -4.96 38.50
CA ASP A 322 0.88 -6.12 38.89
C ASP A 322 -0.64 -5.88 38.88
N GLY A 323 -1.11 -4.71 38.45
CA GLY A 323 -2.54 -4.36 38.53
C GLY A 323 -3.40 -4.92 37.37
N PRO A 324 -4.73 -4.72 37.42
CA PRO A 324 -5.63 -5.16 36.37
C PRO A 324 -5.70 -4.19 35.18
N ALA A 325 -6.08 -4.69 34.00
CA ALA A 325 -6.65 -3.85 32.96
C ALA A 325 -8.13 -3.55 33.27
N ARG A 326 -8.61 -2.34 32.95
CA ARG A 326 -10.01 -1.93 33.12
C ARG A 326 -10.50 -1.28 31.83
N VAL A 327 -11.75 -1.59 31.45
CA VAL A 327 -12.38 -0.96 30.29
C VAL A 327 -12.69 0.51 30.59
N LEU A 328 -12.36 1.39 29.65
CA LEU A 328 -12.80 2.79 29.62
C LEU A 328 -13.90 3.02 28.59
N ALA A 329 -13.75 2.45 27.40
CA ALA A 329 -14.74 2.51 26.33
C ALA A 329 -14.59 1.27 25.41
N ASP A 330 -15.62 0.42 25.32
CA ASP A 330 -15.62 -0.81 24.51
C ASP A 330 -16.90 -1.00 23.70
N THR A 331 -17.61 0.09 23.39
CA THR A 331 -18.87 0.01 22.64
C THR A 331 -18.60 -0.55 21.23
N PRO A 332 -19.21 -1.69 20.86
CA PRO A 332 -19.02 -2.26 19.53
C PRO A 332 -19.43 -1.29 18.41
N GLY A 333 -18.61 -1.20 17.36
CA GLY A 333 -18.87 -0.29 16.23
C GLY A 333 -18.61 1.19 16.54
N VAL A 334 -17.74 1.47 17.51
CA VAL A 334 -17.24 2.81 17.81
C VAL A 334 -15.72 2.81 17.74
N HIS A 335 -15.13 3.79 17.07
CA HIS A 335 -13.71 4.00 16.98
C HIS A 335 -13.27 5.16 17.88
N ASN A 336 -12.79 4.81 19.07
CA ASN A 336 -12.18 5.74 20.01
C ASN A 336 -10.67 5.81 19.75
N ARG A 337 -10.13 7.00 19.55
CA ARG A 337 -8.74 7.25 19.11
C ARG A 337 -8.14 8.47 19.79
N LEU A 338 -6.82 8.61 19.69
CA LEU A 338 -6.06 9.73 20.27
C LEU A 338 -6.38 9.97 21.76
N PRO A 339 -6.23 8.95 22.63
CA PRO A 339 -6.47 9.15 24.06
C PRO A 339 -5.44 10.09 24.68
N VAL A 340 -5.89 10.96 25.58
CA VAL A 340 -5.06 11.89 26.36
C VAL A 340 -5.49 11.84 27.82
N LEU A 341 -4.55 11.59 28.72
CA LEU A 341 -4.80 11.69 30.17
C LEU A 341 -4.74 13.13 30.64
N ILE A 342 -5.58 13.45 31.61
CA ILE A 342 -5.69 14.78 32.22
C ILE A 342 -5.49 14.62 33.72
N GLY A 343 -4.31 15.02 34.21
CA GLY A 343 -3.92 14.75 35.59
C GLY A 343 -4.00 13.25 35.94
N ALA A 344 -4.48 12.93 37.14
CA ALA A 344 -4.64 11.54 37.61
C ALA A 344 -6.08 11.01 37.49
N ASP A 345 -7.06 11.87 37.23
CA ASP A 345 -8.47 11.59 37.52
C ASP A 345 -9.38 11.57 36.29
N ARG A 346 -8.90 11.96 35.10
CA ARG A 346 -9.72 12.02 33.87
C ARG A 346 -8.95 11.58 32.62
N VAL A 347 -9.72 11.13 31.63
CA VAL A 347 -9.25 10.75 30.30
C VAL A 347 -10.16 11.38 29.25
N ALA A 348 -9.58 12.00 28.22
CA ALA A 348 -10.30 12.48 27.04
C ALA A 348 -9.81 11.75 25.78
N TRP A 349 -10.67 11.62 24.79
CA TRP A 349 -10.34 11.00 23.50
C TRP A 349 -11.28 11.49 22.39
N VAL A 350 -10.91 11.22 21.15
CA VAL A 350 -11.78 11.44 19.99
C VAL A 350 -12.61 10.18 19.77
N SER A 351 -13.92 10.33 19.68
CA SER A 351 -14.87 9.24 19.39
C SER A 351 -15.68 9.56 18.14
N ASP A 352 -16.18 8.53 17.47
CA ASP A 352 -17.09 8.65 16.34
C ASP A 352 -18.45 7.96 16.59
N ALA A 353 -18.79 7.73 17.87
CA ALA A 353 -19.96 6.97 18.31
C ALA A 353 -21.27 7.43 17.67
N GLU A 354 -21.36 8.71 17.32
CA GLU A 354 -22.55 9.38 16.80
C GLU A 354 -22.39 9.83 15.35
N GLY A 355 -21.39 9.29 14.65
CA GLY A 355 -21.05 9.62 13.29
C GLY A 355 -19.87 10.58 13.21
N GLU A 356 -20.11 11.89 13.31
CA GLU A 356 -19.03 12.86 13.21
C GLU A 356 -18.13 12.82 14.46
N ASP A 357 -16.85 13.18 14.29
CA ASP A 357 -15.91 13.21 15.40
C ASP A 357 -16.39 14.12 16.54
N GLU A 358 -16.23 13.63 17.75
CA GLU A 358 -16.55 14.31 19.01
C GLU A 358 -15.48 14.05 20.06
N ILE A 359 -15.42 14.92 21.08
CA ILE A 359 -14.53 14.71 22.24
C ILE A 359 -15.34 14.03 23.33
N ALA A 360 -14.91 12.84 23.73
CA ALA A 360 -15.47 12.11 24.85
C ALA A 360 -14.55 12.28 26.07
N LEU A 361 -15.16 12.51 27.25
CA LEU A 361 -14.46 12.73 28.51
C LEU A 361 -15.06 11.85 29.61
N ALA A 362 -14.22 11.07 30.28
CA ALA A 362 -14.63 10.25 31.43
C ALA A 362 -13.63 10.32 32.59
N PRO A 363 -14.06 10.04 33.83
CA PRO A 363 -13.15 9.86 34.95
C PRO A 363 -12.24 8.64 34.76
N SER A 364 -11.00 8.73 35.21
CA SER A 364 -10.05 7.62 35.26
C SER A 364 -10.52 6.55 36.28
N PRO A 365 -10.24 5.26 36.05
CA PRO A 365 -10.80 4.20 36.89
C PRO A 365 -10.28 4.28 38.32
N GLY A 366 -11.20 4.31 39.29
CA GLY A 366 -10.88 4.53 40.71
C GLY A 366 -11.08 5.97 41.19
N HIS A 367 -11.35 6.90 40.27
CA HIS A 367 -11.71 8.28 40.57
C HIS A 367 -13.17 8.50 40.18
N THR A 368 -14.10 8.46 41.15
CA THR A 368 -15.51 8.79 40.93
C THR A 368 -15.77 10.22 41.41
N PRO A 369 -16.39 11.10 40.59
CA PRO A 369 -16.76 12.44 41.02
C PRO A 369 -17.64 12.39 42.29
N PRO A 370 -17.44 13.28 43.29
CA PRO A 370 -18.17 13.26 44.55
C PRO A 370 -19.70 13.27 44.39
N GLU A 371 -20.20 13.96 43.36
CA GLU A 371 -21.62 14.06 43.03
C GLU A 371 -22.19 12.73 42.52
N ALA A 372 -21.47 12.03 41.65
CA ALA A 372 -21.84 10.70 41.15
C ALA A 372 -21.76 9.64 42.25
N ALA A 373 -20.78 9.76 43.16
CA ALA A 373 -20.69 8.91 44.34
C ALA A 373 -21.87 9.15 45.32
N ALA A 374 -22.30 10.40 45.49
CA ALA A 374 -23.44 10.76 46.33
C ALA A 374 -24.79 10.35 45.73
N GLU A 375 -24.94 10.39 44.41
CA GLU A 375 -26.14 9.93 43.70
C GLU A 375 -26.24 8.39 43.69
N ALA A 376 -25.11 7.69 43.49
CA ALA A 376 -25.02 6.24 43.63
C ALA A 376 -25.36 5.77 45.05
N ALA A 377 -24.94 6.51 46.08
CA ALA A 377 -25.26 6.23 47.49
C ALA A 377 -26.76 6.42 47.83
N ARG A 378 -27.54 7.10 46.99
CA ARG A 378 -29.00 7.34 47.18
C ARG A 378 -29.89 6.33 46.45
N ALA A 379 -29.32 5.46 45.60
CA ALA A 379 -30.08 4.50 44.82
C ALA A 379 -30.20 3.15 45.55
N ASP A 380 -31.43 2.76 45.92
CA ASP A 380 -31.75 1.58 46.76
C ASP A 380 -31.68 0.23 46.00
N ARG A 381 -30.95 0.17 44.87
CA ARG A 381 -30.69 -1.06 44.12
C ARG A 381 -29.23 -1.15 43.70
N PRO A 382 -28.58 -2.32 43.82
CA PRO A 382 -27.24 -2.52 43.29
C PRO A 382 -27.28 -2.36 41.76
N ARG A 383 -26.71 -1.26 41.25
CA ARG A 383 -26.39 -1.13 39.83
C ARG A 383 -25.27 -2.12 39.53
N SER A 384 -25.43 -2.93 38.47
CA SER A 384 -24.26 -3.53 37.78
C SER A 384 -23.26 -2.39 37.51
N PRO A 385 -21.94 -2.62 37.60
CA PRO A 385 -20.95 -1.58 37.34
C PRO A 385 -21.07 -1.17 35.86
N SER A 386 -21.86 -0.14 35.60
CA SER A 386 -21.94 0.49 34.29
C SER A 386 -20.70 1.34 34.14
N ILE A 387 -19.93 1.09 33.07
CA ILE A 387 -18.91 2.03 32.59
C ILE A 387 -19.56 3.43 32.58
N PRO A 388 -19.00 4.45 33.27
CA PRO A 388 -19.60 5.78 33.28
C PRO A 388 -19.76 6.27 31.85
N MET A 389 -20.96 6.69 31.45
CA MET A 389 -21.13 7.24 30.11
C MET A 389 -20.25 8.49 29.96
N PRO A 390 -19.40 8.56 28.92
CA PRO A 390 -18.54 9.71 28.73
C PRO A 390 -19.39 10.95 28.46
N ARG A 391 -18.91 12.09 28.96
CA ARG A 391 -19.45 13.39 28.58
C ARG A 391 -18.94 13.74 27.19
N VAL A 392 -19.86 14.01 26.27
CA VAL A 392 -19.56 14.37 24.89
C VAL A 392 -19.49 15.89 24.71
N LEU A 393 -18.48 16.36 23.97
CA LEU A 393 -18.24 17.77 23.66
C LEU A 393 -18.04 17.97 22.16
N ALA A 394 -18.46 19.14 21.68
CA ALA A 394 -18.13 19.69 20.35
C ALA A 394 -18.46 18.79 19.13
N ARG A 395 -19.42 17.87 19.26
CA ARG A 395 -19.90 16.99 18.19
C ARG A 395 -20.17 17.74 16.89
N GLY A 396 -19.62 17.24 15.79
CA GLY A 396 -19.83 17.78 14.44
C GLY A 396 -19.29 19.20 14.21
N ARG A 397 -18.63 19.80 15.21
CA ARG A 397 -18.09 21.17 15.13
C ARG A 397 -16.58 21.19 14.93
N ILE A 398 -15.92 20.06 15.17
CA ILE A 398 -14.45 19.93 15.17
C ILE A 398 -13.86 19.33 13.88
N GLY A 399 -14.70 18.83 12.97
CA GLY A 399 -14.26 18.15 11.75
C GLY A 399 -13.48 16.86 12.05
N ARG A 400 -12.89 16.24 11.02
CA ARG A 400 -12.07 15.04 11.20
C ARG A 400 -10.75 15.38 11.91
N VAL A 401 -10.63 14.98 13.17
CA VAL A 401 -9.48 15.26 14.03
C VAL A 401 -8.27 14.43 13.59
N ILE A 402 -7.10 15.03 13.53
CA ILE A 402 -5.83 14.35 13.18
C ILE A 402 -4.76 14.51 14.27
N ALA A 403 -4.91 15.52 15.14
CA ALA A 403 -4.12 15.66 16.35
C ALA A 403 -5.00 16.24 17.47
N PHE A 404 -4.81 15.74 18.68
CA PHE A 404 -5.60 16.09 19.85
C PHE A 404 -4.68 16.16 21.07
N THR A 405 -4.83 17.21 21.88
CA THR A 405 -4.07 17.39 23.12
C THR A 405 -4.92 18.15 24.16
N ALA A 406 -4.57 18.02 25.43
CA ALA A 406 -5.22 18.72 26.54
C ALA A 406 -4.23 19.62 27.27
N SER A 407 -4.71 20.75 27.80
CA SER A 407 -3.93 21.52 28.75
C SER A 407 -3.65 20.67 30.01
N PRO A 408 -2.50 20.84 30.69
CA PRO A 408 -2.18 20.07 31.91
C PRO A 408 -3.26 20.13 33.00
N ASP A 409 -3.98 21.25 33.13
CA ASP A 409 -5.10 21.41 34.06
C ASP A 409 -6.43 20.80 33.57
N GLY A 410 -6.51 20.43 32.29
CA GLY A 410 -7.69 19.85 31.64
C GLY A 410 -8.79 20.84 31.28
N SER A 411 -8.56 22.14 31.39
CA SER A 411 -9.58 23.16 31.14
C SER A 411 -9.86 23.39 29.65
N VAL A 412 -8.88 23.15 28.78
CA VAL A 412 -8.96 23.41 27.33
C VAL A 412 -8.34 22.26 26.54
N PHE A 413 -8.97 21.91 25.41
CA PHE A 413 -8.44 20.97 24.43
C PHE A 413 -7.96 21.68 23.17
N GLY A 414 -6.82 21.25 22.63
CA GLY A 414 -6.30 21.65 21.32
C GLY A 414 -6.64 20.59 20.27
N VAL A 415 -7.27 20.99 19.18
CA VAL A 415 -7.71 20.09 18.10
C VAL A 415 -7.19 20.59 16.76
N ALA A 416 -6.42 19.76 16.05
CA ALA A 416 -6.11 19.99 14.63
C ALA A 416 -7.00 19.09 13.77
N ALA A 417 -7.68 19.70 12.80
CA ALA A 417 -8.56 19.01 11.87
C ALA A 417 -7.91 18.81 10.49
N SER A 418 -8.36 17.80 9.75
CA SER A 418 -7.88 17.44 8.41
C SER A 418 -8.04 18.56 7.37
N ASP A 419 -8.98 19.48 7.62
CA ASP A 419 -9.32 20.65 6.79
C ASP A 419 -8.41 21.87 7.06
N GLY A 420 -7.39 21.73 7.91
CA GLY A 420 -6.42 22.77 8.20
C GLY A 420 -6.80 23.71 9.35
N ARG A 421 -7.90 23.48 10.07
CA ARG A 421 -8.24 24.26 11.27
C ARG A 421 -7.45 23.83 12.50
N LEU A 422 -7.11 24.80 13.35
CA LEU A 422 -6.75 24.61 14.75
C LEU A 422 -7.86 25.21 15.63
N LEU A 423 -8.40 24.40 16.53
CA LEU A 423 -9.50 24.75 17.41
C LEU A 423 -9.09 24.60 18.88
N LEU A 424 -9.58 25.51 19.72
CA LEU A 424 -9.63 25.35 21.17
C LEU A 424 -11.05 24.93 21.58
N VAL A 425 -11.17 23.89 22.39
CA VAL A 425 -12.45 23.43 22.93
C VAL A 425 -12.44 23.54 24.45
N ALA A 426 -13.34 24.34 25.01
CA ALA A 426 -13.47 24.48 26.46
C ALA A 426 -14.08 23.20 27.06
N GLN A 427 -13.44 22.65 28.09
CA GLN A 427 -13.93 21.44 28.76
C GLN A 427 -15.22 21.70 29.56
N ALA A 428 -15.45 22.94 30.01
CA ALA A 428 -16.59 23.31 30.85
C ALA A 428 -17.95 23.19 30.13
N ASP A 429 -18.03 23.52 28.84
CA ASP A 429 -19.29 23.57 28.07
C ASP A 429 -19.17 23.07 26.62
N GLY A 430 -17.96 22.75 26.14
CA GLY A 430 -17.73 22.36 24.76
C GLY A 430 -17.75 23.53 23.77
N ALA A 431 -17.58 24.78 24.23
CA ALA A 431 -17.42 25.93 23.36
C ALA A 431 -16.18 25.77 22.48
N VAL A 432 -16.34 25.98 21.17
CA VAL A 432 -15.29 25.82 20.15
C VAL A 432 -14.87 27.20 19.66
N SER A 433 -13.57 27.47 19.70
CA SER A 433 -12.95 28.69 19.18
C SER A 433 -11.92 28.33 18.11
N GLU A 434 -12.06 28.86 16.89
CA GLU A 434 -11.05 28.70 15.83
C GLU A 434 -9.89 29.67 16.08
N VAL A 435 -8.68 29.14 16.23
CA VAL A 435 -7.45 29.93 16.41
C VAL A 435 -6.91 30.39 15.06
N THR A 436 -6.84 29.45 14.11
CA THR A 436 -6.30 29.70 12.77
C THR A 436 -6.74 28.60 11.81
N ARG A 437 -6.58 28.87 10.51
CA ARG A 437 -6.77 27.92 9.43
C ARG A 437 -5.63 28.02 8.43
N SER A 438 -5.02 26.89 8.11
CA SER A 438 -3.98 26.78 7.09
C SER A 438 -4.57 26.46 5.72
N SER A 439 -4.18 27.21 4.70
CA SER A 439 -4.47 26.89 3.30
C SER A 439 -3.47 25.91 2.67
N TYR A 440 -2.41 25.54 3.39
CA TYR A 440 -1.33 24.67 2.91
C TYR A 440 -1.41 23.25 3.49
N GLY A 441 -2.52 22.92 4.15
CA GLY A 441 -2.76 21.60 4.74
C GLY A 441 -2.77 21.60 6.27
N PRO A 442 -2.91 20.41 6.87
CA PRO A 442 -3.13 20.24 8.30
C PRO A 442 -2.00 20.75 9.21
N LEU A 443 -2.40 21.19 10.40
CA LEU A 443 -1.49 21.59 11.49
C LEU A 443 -1.08 20.35 12.30
N THR A 444 0.14 20.34 12.82
CA THR A 444 0.72 19.19 13.54
C THR A 444 1.51 19.64 14.77
N GLY A 445 1.85 18.68 15.64
CA GLY A 445 2.72 18.93 16.81
C GLY A 445 2.10 19.89 17.83
N LEU A 446 0.85 19.64 18.23
CA LEU A 446 0.19 20.47 19.25
C LEU A 446 0.79 20.18 20.63
N ALA A 447 1.19 21.21 21.36
CA ALA A 447 1.65 21.07 22.74
C ALA A 447 1.22 22.26 23.62
N PHE A 448 0.69 21.98 24.80
CA PHE A 448 0.41 23.01 25.81
C PHE A 448 1.64 23.27 26.69
N SER A 449 1.76 24.50 27.18
CA SER A 449 2.72 24.86 28.22
C SER A 449 2.41 24.16 29.54
N PRO A 450 3.42 23.91 30.40
CA PRO A 450 3.22 23.30 31.72
C PRO A 450 2.22 24.05 32.61
N ASP A 451 2.11 25.37 32.46
CA ASP A 451 1.15 26.22 33.19
C ASP A 451 -0.24 26.33 32.54
N SER A 452 -0.52 25.55 31.47
CA SER A 452 -1.79 25.51 30.74
C SER A 452 -2.18 26.79 29.98
N LYS A 453 -1.34 27.83 29.94
CA LYS A 453 -1.71 29.12 29.35
C LYS A 453 -1.43 29.24 27.85
N TRP A 454 -0.43 28.53 27.34
CA TRP A 454 0.03 28.64 25.96
C TRP A 454 -0.14 27.34 25.20
N LEU A 455 -0.49 27.45 23.92
CA LEU A 455 -0.50 26.34 22.97
C LEU A 455 0.47 26.66 21.83
N THR A 456 1.31 25.70 21.47
CA THR A 456 2.24 25.77 20.33
C THR A 456 1.91 24.73 19.27
N TRP A 457 2.28 25.00 18.01
CA TRP A 457 2.08 24.08 16.88
C TRP A 457 3.02 24.38 15.71
N SER A 458 3.14 23.40 14.81
CA SER A 458 3.78 23.55 13.50
C SER A 458 2.74 23.74 12.40
N GLN A 459 2.92 24.77 11.57
CA GLN A 459 2.01 25.15 10.49
C GLN A 459 2.75 25.35 9.16
N ALA A 460 2.24 24.72 8.11
CA ALA A 460 2.72 24.92 6.74
C ALA A 460 2.50 26.36 6.25
N VAL A 461 3.49 26.93 5.56
CA VAL A 461 3.46 28.33 5.07
C VAL A 461 3.60 28.47 3.56
N ALA A 462 4.21 27.50 2.88
CA ALA A 462 4.36 27.49 1.43
C ALA A 462 4.75 26.08 0.95
N HIS A 463 4.18 25.68 -0.19
CA HIS A 463 4.38 24.33 -0.76
C HIS A 463 4.10 23.23 0.28
N LYS A 464 4.57 22.00 0.03
CA LYS A 464 4.31 20.86 0.91
C LYS A 464 5.22 20.79 2.15
N SER A 465 6.32 21.57 2.19
CA SER A 465 7.41 21.28 3.13
C SER A 465 7.84 22.45 4.03
N LEU A 466 7.67 23.72 3.64
CA LEU A 466 8.04 24.85 4.51
C LEU A 466 7.01 25.05 5.62
N ARG A 467 7.50 25.12 6.88
CA ARG A 467 6.67 25.18 8.08
C ARG A 467 7.24 26.18 9.08
N ARG A 468 6.36 26.76 9.90
CA ARG A 468 6.75 27.60 11.03
C ARG A 468 6.17 27.10 12.34
N ILE A 469 6.90 27.35 13.42
CA ILE A 469 6.38 27.19 14.78
C ILE A 469 5.67 28.47 15.19
N ARG A 470 4.48 28.32 15.76
CA ARG A 470 3.68 29.41 16.30
C ARG A 470 3.20 29.09 17.69
N LEU A 471 2.87 30.11 18.46
CA LEU A 471 2.25 29.98 19.78
C LEU A 471 1.09 30.96 19.96
N VAL A 472 0.15 30.60 20.81
CA VAL A 472 -1.02 31.41 21.18
C VAL A 472 -1.29 31.25 22.67
N GLU A 473 -1.77 32.31 23.31
CA GLU A 473 -2.29 32.20 24.67
C GLU A 473 -3.75 31.73 24.59
N ALA A 474 -4.09 30.65 25.30
CA ALA A 474 -5.41 30.01 25.20
C ALA A 474 -6.57 30.96 25.55
N ALA A 475 -6.33 31.92 26.45
CA ALA A 475 -7.32 32.93 26.85
C ALA A 475 -7.46 34.08 25.82
N ARG A 476 -6.54 34.20 24.86
CA ARG A 476 -6.51 35.23 23.81
C ARG A 476 -6.25 34.59 22.43
N PRO A 477 -7.16 33.72 21.95
CA PRO A 477 -6.95 32.94 20.73
C PRO A 477 -6.77 33.80 19.47
N GLU A 478 -7.16 35.08 19.52
CA GLU A 478 -6.98 36.04 18.43
C GLU A 478 -5.53 36.55 18.28
N LYS A 479 -4.64 36.29 19.24
CA LYS A 479 -3.25 36.77 19.26
C LYS A 479 -2.24 35.64 19.08
N VAL A 480 -1.92 35.35 17.82
CA VAL A 480 -0.92 34.36 17.44
C VAL A 480 0.45 35.01 17.25
N TYR A 481 1.49 34.37 17.79
CA TYR A 481 2.89 34.79 17.69
C TYR A 481 3.71 33.77 16.90
N ASP A 482 4.62 34.25 16.07
CA ASP A 482 5.54 33.41 15.30
C ASP A 482 6.84 33.19 16.09
N VAL A 483 7.18 31.93 16.33
CA VAL A 483 8.44 31.52 16.96
C VAL A 483 9.54 31.40 15.92
N THR A 484 9.18 30.94 14.71
CA THR A 484 10.09 30.87 13.57
C THR A 484 9.50 31.56 12.35
N THR A 485 10.37 31.94 11.41
CA THR A 485 9.99 32.75 10.24
C THR A 485 9.24 31.98 9.15
N GLY A 486 9.28 30.64 9.19
CA GLY A 486 8.74 29.78 8.12
C GLY A 486 9.65 29.62 6.91
N ARG A 487 10.93 30.00 7.03
CA ARG A 487 11.93 29.82 5.96
C ARG A 487 12.40 28.36 5.80
N PHE A 488 12.22 27.53 6.82
CA PHE A 488 12.69 26.15 6.88
C PHE A 488 11.54 25.20 7.22
N GLU A 489 11.83 23.91 7.36
CA GLU A 489 10.85 22.92 7.82
C GLU A 489 11.01 22.78 9.33
N ASP A 490 10.16 23.50 10.09
CA ASP A 490 10.17 23.47 11.55
C ASP A 490 8.97 22.66 12.08
N GLU A 491 9.23 21.66 12.93
CA GLU A 491 8.25 20.63 13.32
C GLU A 491 8.36 20.21 14.79
N GLY A 492 7.31 19.55 15.30
CA GLY A 492 7.27 18.96 16.64
C GLY A 492 7.64 19.91 17.79
N PRO A 493 6.95 21.05 17.98
CA PRO A 493 7.28 21.94 19.09
C PRO A 493 6.80 21.39 20.45
N CYS A 494 7.61 21.53 21.50
CA CYS A 494 7.24 21.19 22.88
C CYS A 494 7.90 22.14 23.91
N PHE A 495 7.17 22.46 24.98
CA PHE A 495 7.68 23.30 26.07
C PHE A 495 8.51 22.46 27.04
N THR A 496 9.65 22.96 27.51
CA THR A 496 10.36 22.32 28.63
C THR A 496 9.53 22.40 29.91
N ARG A 497 9.71 21.43 30.81
CA ARG A 497 8.90 21.33 32.03
C ARG A 497 9.08 22.50 32.99
N ASP A 498 10.25 23.14 32.96
CA ASP A 498 10.55 24.36 33.71
C ASP A 498 9.89 25.62 33.11
N GLY A 499 9.25 25.51 31.95
CA GLY A 499 8.54 26.63 31.31
C GLY A 499 9.44 27.68 30.66
N HIS A 500 10.75 27.46 30.64
CA HIS A 500 11.73 28.44 30.17
C HIS A 500 11.94 28.41 28.66
N TYR A 501 11.86 27.23 28.05
CA TYR A 501 12.24 27.03 26.66
C TYR A 501 11.12 26.39 25.84
N LEU A 502 11.13 26.70 24.55
CA LEU A 502 10.37 25.98 23.54
C LEU A 502 11.36 25.24 22.64
N VAL A 503 11.24 23.92 22.58
CA VAL A 503 12.07 23.01 21.79
C VAL A 503 11.31 22.59 20.54
N PHE A 504 12.01 22.41 19.42
CA PHE A 504 11.42 21.91 18.17
C PHE A 504 12.52 21.33 17.25
N LEU A 505 12.11 20.62 16.21
CA LEU A 505 12.99 20.07 15.19
C LEU A 505 13.04 20.99 13.97
N SER A 506 14.21 21.14 13.36
CA SER A 506 14.34 21.99 12.16
C SER A 506 15.31 21.46 11.12
N TRP A 507 14.82 21.37 9.88
CA TRP A 507 15.60 21.08 8.68
C TRP A 507 16.29 22.34 8.14
N ARG A 508 17.25 22.86 8.89
CA ARG A 508 18.00 24.09 8.54
C ARG A 508 19.51 23.91 8.45
N GLY A 509 20.01 22.69 8.57
CA GLY A 509 21.40 22.35 8.35
C GLY A 509 21.70 22.18 6.86
N PHE A 510 22.52 23.08 6.29
CA PHE A 510 22.96 23.01 4.89
C PHE A 510 24.41 22.52 4.82
N ASP A 511 24.59 21.23 5.07
CA ASP A 511 25.88 20.54 4.95
C ASP A 511 25.81 19.51 3.82
N PRO A 512 26.24 19.85 2.59
CA PRO A 512 26.07 18.99 1.43
C PRO A 512 27.07 17.83 1.43
N VAL A 513 26.63 16.66 1.01
CA VAL A 513 27.50 15.50 0.72
C VAL A 513 27.55 15.23 -0.77
N HIS A 514 28.68 14.72 -1.26
CA HIS A 514 28.82 14.33 -2.66
C HIS A 514 28.08 13.02 -2.94
N ASP A 515 27.23 13.03 -3.96
CA ASP A 515 26.62 11.82 -4.48
C ASP A 515 27.64 10.99 -5.25
N VAL A 516 27.80 9.73 -4.82
CA VAL A 516 28.81 8.82 -5.36
C VAL A 516 28.52 8.38 -6.81
N HIS A 517 27.29 8.52 -7.31
CA HIS A 517 26.82 8.02 -8.60
C HIS A 517 26.59 9.07 -9.67
N THR A 518 26.39 10.33 -9.32
CA THR A 518 26.02 11.40 -10.26
C THR A 518 26.98 12.57 -10.20
N GLY A 519 27.77 12.69 -9.12
CA GLY A 519 28.62 13.86 -8.89
C GLY A 519 27.82 15.11 -8.52
N ASP A 520 26.52 14.95 -8.24
CA ASP A 520 25.66 15.98 -7.66
C ASP A 520 25.95 16.10 -6.14
N MET A 521 25.31 17.06 -5.46
CA MET A 521 25.39 17.24 -4.01
C MET A 521 24.00 17.16 -3.38
N SER A 522 23.86 16.57 -2.19
CA SER A 522 22.59 16.41 -1.48
C SER A 522 22.71 16.71 0.03
N PHE A 523 21.59 16.87 0.73
CA PHE A 523 21.52 17.22 2.16
C PHE A 523 20.80 16.14 2.99
N PRO A 524 21.37 14.93 3.19
CA PRO A 524 20.65 13.81 3.80
C PRO A 524 20.46 13.92 5.32
N LEU A 525 21.21 14.79 6.01
CA LEU A 525 21.24 14.92 7.47
C LEU A 525 20.78 16.32 7.94
N GLY A 526 19.87 16.97 7.21
CA GLY A 526 19.58 18.40 7.38
C GLY A 526 18.91 18.83 8.70
N CYS A 527 18.50 17.91 9.58
CA CYS A 527 17.72 18.22 10.78
C CYS A 527 18.54 18.19 12.09
N ARG A 528 18.20 19.12 13.01
CA ARG A 528 18.64 19.13 14.41
C ARG A 528 17.48 19.58 15.33
N PRO A 529 17.48 19.20 16.61
CA PRO A 529 16.72 19.89 17.64
C PRO A 529 17.26 21.31 17.85
N TYR A 530 16.35 22.25 18.08
CA TYR A 530 16.62 23.62 18.46
C TYR A 530 15.78 24.02 19.66
N LEU A 531 16.22 25.03 20.42
CA LEU A 531 15.47 25.65 21.50
C LEU A 531 15.43 27.17 21.38
N VAL A 532 14.36 27.76 21.91
CA VAL A 532 14.17 29.21 22.03
C VAL A 532 13.86 29.55 23.50
N PRO A 533 14.65 30.42 24.16
CA PRO A 533 14.26 31.02 25.43
C PRO A 533 13.02 31.90 25.28
N LEU A 534 11.98 31.60 26.04
CA LEU A 534 10.67 32.27 25.92
C LEU A 534 10.67 33.68 26.52
N SER A 535 11.48 33.93 27.56
CA SER A 535 11.65 35.22 28.23
C SER A 535 13.09 35.71 28.09
N VAL A 536 13.30 37.02 28.05
CA VAL A 536 14.65 37.64 27.97
C VAL A 536 15.46 37.46 29.26
N ASP A 537 14.78 37.16 30.37
CA ASP A 537 15.40 36.95 31.69
C ASP A 537 15.93 35.51 31.87
N VAL A 538 15.69 34.62 30.90
CA VAL A 538 16.13 33.22 30.91
C VAL A 538 17.47 33.10 30.19
N LEU A 539 18.47 32.52 30.86
CA LEU A 539 19.78 32.25 30.27
C LEU A 539 19.70 31.14 29.21
N ALA A 540 20.56 31.23 28.20
CA ALA A 540 20.73 30.16 27.23
C ALA A 540 21.38 28.92 27.90
N PRO A 541 20.81 27.71 27.83
CA PRO A 541 21.28 26.54 28.59
C PRO A 541 22.66 26.05 28.13
N PHE A 542 23.03 26.31 26.87
CA PHE A 542 24.35 25.97 26.32
C PHE A 542 25.37 27.11 26.39
N SER A 543 25.01 28.24 27.01
CA SER A 543 25.97 29.32 27.21
C SER A 543 26.93 28.96 28.34
N ILE A 544 28.18 29.40 28.21
CA ILE A 544 29.17 29.24 29.29
C ILE A 544 28.81 30.28 30.36
N PRO A 545 28.49 29.88 31.61
CA PRO A 545 28.21 30.85 32.67
C PRO A 545 29.41 31.76 32.89
N VAL A 546 29.17 33.03 33.19
CA VAL A 546 30.23 34.04 33.43
C VAL A 546 31.17 33.61 34.57
N GLU A 547 30.65 32.86 35.53
CA GLU A 547 31.38 32.32 36.69
C GLU A 547 32.07 30.98 36.42
N GLY A 548 31.93 30.42 35.21
CA GLY A 548 32.37 29.07 34.84
C GLY A 548 31.37 27.98 35.23
N ARG A 549 31.71 26.72 34.95
CA ARG A 549 30.97 25.54 35.43
C ARG A 549 31.61 25.03 36.73
N ALA A 550 30.85 24.30 37.54
CA ALA A 550 31.40 23.58 38.69
C ALA A 550 32.43 22.51 38.23
N PRO A 551 33.30 22.00 39.12
CA PRO A 551 34.32 21.00 38.76
C PRO A 551 33.77 19.69 38.18
N ASP A 552 32.49 19.38 38.44
CA ASP A 552 31.75 18.24 37.89
C ASP A 552 31.07 18.55 36.54
N GLY A 553 31.27 19.76 35.99
CA GLY A 553 30.74 20.19 34.70
C GLY A 553 29.33 20.79 34.74
N THR A 554 28.68 20.85 35.92
CA THR A 554 27.31 21.36 36.08
C THR A 554 27.27 22.90 36.15
N ALA A 555 26.12 23.50 35.84
CA ALA A 555 25.89 24.94 35.99
C ALA A 555 25.90 25.35 37.47
N LEU A 556 26.55 26.48 37.81
CA LEU A 556 26.76 26.90 39.20
C LEU A 556 25.47 27.24 39.97
N HIS A 557 24.35 27.47 39.29
CA HIS A 557 23.03 27.67 39.90
C HIS A 557 21.92 27.13 38.98
N PRO A 558 21.25 26.00 39.31
CA PRO A 558 20.04 25.62 38.58
C PRO A 558 18.97 26.69 38.78
N VAL A 559 18.41 27.20 37.69
CA VAL A 559 17.29 28.16 37.76
C VAL A 559 16.08 27.41 38.30
N THR A 560 15.75 27.61 39.57
CA THR A 560 14.54 27.03 40.16
C THR A 560 13.32 27.63 39.49
N SER A 561 12.50 26.81 38.85
CA SER A 561 11.24 27.23 38.24
C SER A 561 10.06 26.50 38.86
N ASP A 562 8.94 27.19 38.99
CA ASP A 562 7.64 26.61 39.38
C ASP A 562 6.82 26.13 38.16
N GLY A 563 7.40 26.17 36.96
CA GLY A 563 6.76 25.79 35.70
C GLY A 563 5.94 26.90 35.06
N THR A 564 5.93 28.12 35.61
CA THR A 564 5.25 29.27 35.01
C THR A 564 5.90 29.66 33.69
N VAL A 565 5.10 29.81 32.63
CA VAL A 565 5.60 30.19 31.30
C VAL A 565 5.41 31.69 31.07
N ARG A 566 6.54 32.37 30.90
CA ARG A 566 6.59 33.78 30.47
C ARG A 566 7.11 33.87 29.05
N VAL A 567 6.28 34.43 28.16
CA VAL A 567 6.64 34.65 26.76
C VAL A 567 6.80 36.15 26.52
N ASP A 568 8.02 36.56 26.16
CA ASP A 568 8.30 37.87 25.60
C ASP A 568 8.29 37.72 24.06
N PRO A 569 7.23 38.13 23.34
CA PRO A 569 7.04 37.77 21.94
C PRO A 569 7.97 38.50 20.95
N GLU A 570 8.60 39.59 21.37
CA GLU A 570 9.49 40.39 20.52
C GLU A 570 10.76 39.60 20.15
N ALA A 571 11.07 39.46 18.87
CA ALA A 571 12.30 38.82 18.39
C ALA A 571 12.51 37.35 18.83
N LEU A 572 11.46 36.57 19.10
CA LEU A 572 11.58 35.13 19.44
C LEU A 572 12.42 34.34 18.41
N ALA A 573 12.22 34.62 17.12
CA ALA A 573 12.96 33.98 16.03
C ALA A 573 14.46 34.28 16.02
N GLU A 574 14.91 35.35 16.70
CA GLU A 574 16.31 35.75 16.80
C GLU A 574 17.02 35.08 18.00
N ARG A 575 16.28 34.51 18.95
CA ARG A 575 16.82 33.87 20.17
C ARG A 575 17.09 32.37 20.03
N LEU A 576 16.98 31.83 18.83
CA LEU A 576 17.08 30.41 18.54
C LEU A 576 18.51 29.85 18.76
N LEU A 577 18.62 28.70 19.41
CA LEU A 577 19.88 28.00 19.66
C LEU A 577 19.80 26.52 19.21
N PRO A 578 20.82 25.98 18.51
CA PRO A 578 20.88 24.56 18.20
C PRO A 578 21.29 23.74 19.43
N PHE A 579 20.74 22.53 19.56
CA PHE A 579 21.30 21.55 20.49
C PHE A 579 22.69 21.09 20.04
N PRO A 580 23.63 20.79 20.97
CA PRO A 580 24.98 20.33 20.66
C PRO A 580 25.01 18.83 20.26
N VAL A 581 24.14 18.43 19.34
CA VAL A 581 24.05 17.06 18.79
C VAL A 581 24.42 17.04 17.31
N ILE A 582 24.69 15.84 16.79
CA ILE A 582 24.91 15.65 15.35
C ILE A 582 23.66 16.05 14.55
N ALA A 583 23.84 16.37 13.27
CA ALA A 583 22.69 16.51 12.37
C ALA A 583 22.20 15.10 11.99
N SER A 584 20.89 14.89 11.97
CA SER A 584 20.26 13.58 11.72
C SER A 584 18.83 13.75 11.22
N LYS A 585 18.07 12.65 11.14
CA LYS A 585 16.61 12.70 11.04
C LYS A 585 16.05 12.45 12.43
N TYR A 586 15.36 13.45 12.98
CA TYR A 586 14.74 13.38 14.31
C TYR A 586 13.21 13.38 14.16
N SER A 587 12.50 12.79 15.11
CA SER A 587 11.04 12.96 15.24
C SER A 587 10.60 13.01 16.70
N ASP A 588 9.37 13.48 16.90
CA ASP A 588 8.63 13.37 18.16
C ASP A 588 9.42 13.81 19.40
N PRO A 589 9.85 15.08 19.53
CA PRO A 589 10.50 15.53 20.75
C PRO A 589 9.47 15.73 21.88
N ALA A 590 9.82 15.33 23.10
CA ALA A 590 8.96 15.50 24.27
C ALA A 590 9.75 15.91 25.51
N PRO A 591 9.18 16.74 26.40
CA PRO A 591 9.86 17.22 27.60
C PRO A 591 9.81 16.17 28.71
N VAL A 592 10.92 15.99 29.41
CA VAL A 592 11.06 15.11 30.58
C VAL A 592 11.63 15.88 31.76
N ALA A 593 11.69 15.25 32.93
CA ALA A 593 12.41 15.81 34.07
C ALA A 593 13.90 15.94 33.71
N GLY A 594 14.47 17.15 33.86
CA GLY A 594 15.89 17.43 33.58
C GLY A 594 16.27 17.61 32.11
N GLY A 595 15.37 17.33 31.16
CA GLY A 595 15.76 17.36 29.75
C GLY A 595 14.66 17.13 28.72
N VAL A 596 15.06 16.61 27.57
CA VAL A 596 14.18 16.34 26.41
C VAL A 596 14.51 14.97 25.85
N VAL A 597 13.50 14.23 25.41
CA VAL A 597 13.67 12.98 24.65
C VAL A 597 13.19 13.14 23.20
N TRP A 598 13.72 12.32 22.30
CA TRP A 598 13.29 12.26 20.89
C TRP A 598 13.64 10.92 20.25
N LEU A 599 13.08 10.68 19.07
CA LEU A 599 13.47 9.57 18.21
C LEU A 599 14.53 10.03 17.21
N ARG A 600 15.69 9.35 17.17
CA ARG A 600 16.73 9.58 16.16
C ARG A 600 16.77 8.42 15.17
N TRP A 601 16.49 8.74 13.91
CA TRP A 601 16.42 7.79 12.80
C TRP A 601 17.78 7.61 12.12
N PRO A 602 18.16 6.37 11.76
CA PRO A 602 19.29 6.16 10.87
C PRO A 602 19.00 6.71 9.46
N ILE A 603 20.05 7.08 8.71
CA ILE A 603 19.89 7.29 7.27
C ILE A 603 19.70 5.91 6.63
N SER A 604 18.54 5.68 6.03
CA SER A 604 18.27 4.48 5.26
C SER A 604 18.07 4.82 3.78
N GLY A 605 18.63 3.99 2.90
CA GLY A 605 18.41 4.08 1.47
C GLY A 605 17.02 3.59 1.10
N ALA A 606 16.42 4.19 0.06
CA ALA A 606 15.05 3.87 -0.38
C ALA A 606 14.82 2.40 -0.81
N LEU A 607 15.90 1.62 -1.01
CA LEU A 607 15.84 0.19 -1.35
C LEU A 607 16.07 -0.75 -0.15
N GLY A 608 16.30 -0.22 1.06
CA GLY A 608 16.62 -1.00 2.26
C GLY A 608 18.03 -1.61 2.27
N GLN A 609 18.88 -1.28 1.29
CA GLN A 609 20.21 -1.90 1.11
C GLN A 609 21.32 -1.23 1.93
N THR A 610 20.96 -0.32 2.84
CA THR A 610 21.93 0.32 3.74
C THR A 610 22.41 -0.65 4.82
N PHE A 611 21.56 -1.59 5.24
CA PHE A 611 21.85 -2.52 6.33
C PHE A 611 22.38 -3.86 5.82
N ALA A 612 23.11 -4.58 6.68
CA ALA A 612 23.78 -5.83 6.32
C ALA A 612 22.79 -6.95 5.97
N ASN A 613 21.62 -6.96 6.60
CA ASN A 613 20.52 -7.83 6.25
C ASN A 613 19.54 -7.06 5.34
N PRO A 614 19.37 -7.44 4.06
CA PRO A 614 18.41 -6.80 3.17
C PRO A 614 16.94 -7.00 3.57
N GLU A 615 16.64 -7.97 4.44
CA GLU A 615 15.32 -8.18 5.05
C GLU A 615 15.13 -7.36 6.33
N ASP A 616 16.22 -6.80 6.87
CA ASP A 616 16.17 -5.84 7.96
C ASP A 616 15.78 -4.47 7.39
N LEU A 617 14.47 -4.28 7.35
CA LEU A 617 13.84 -3.02 6.97
C LEU A 617 13.75 -2.05 8.14
N SER A 618 14.22 -2.45 9.34
CA SER A 618 13.87 -1.83 10.60
C SER A 618 13.98 -0.33 10.46
N GLY A 619 15.14 0.19 10.05
CA GLY A 619 15.36 1.63 9.96
C GLY A 619 14.85 2.35 11.21
N GLN A 620 14.71 1.62 12.32
CA GLN A 620 13.91 2.03 13.45
C GLN A 620 14.75 3.05 14.20
N PRO A 621 14.10 4.05 14.81
CA PRO A 621 14.83 5.03 15.56
C PRO A 621 15.26 4.46 16.90
N VAL A 622 16.31 5.07 17.43
CA VAL A 622 16.63 4.95 18.85
C VAL A 622 15.91 6.05 19.62
N LEU A 623 15.49 5.75 20.84
CA LEU A 623 15.00 6.73 21.79
C LEU A 623 16.19 7.34 22.53
N GLU A 624 16.41 8.63 22.34
CA GLU A 624 17.49 9.38 23.00
C GLU A 624 16.95 10.31 24.06
N TYR A 625 17.68 10.43 25.16
CA TYR A 625 17.52 11.48 26.17
C TYR A 625 18.66 12.48 26.04
N PHE A 626 18.33 13.76 26.15
CA PHE A 626 19.28 14.85 26.22
C PHE A 626 19.11 15.58 27.55
N ASP A 627 20.16 15.56 28.35
CA ASP A 627 20.24 16.27 29.63
C ASP A 627 20.58 17.74 29.39
N LEU A 628 19.69 18.65 29.78
CA LEU A 628 19.87 20.08 29.53
C LEU A 628 20.99 20.69 30.41
N ASP A 629 21.25 20.13 31.58
CA ASP A 629 22.24 20.64 32.52
C ASP A 629 23.65 20.14 32.15
N ALA A 630 23.79 18.86 31.81
CA ALA A 630 25.05 18.28 31.36
C ALA A 630 25.38 18.71 29.91
N GLY A 631 24.36 18.86 29.06
CA GLY A 631 24.52 19.12 27.64
C GLY A 631 24.93 17.88 26.84
N GLU A 632 24.57 16.69 27.33
CA GLU A 632 24.95 15.39 26.77
C GLU A 632 23.71 14.59 26.37
N ALA A 633 23.88 13.70 25.37
CA ALA A 633 22.83 12.82 24.87
C ALA A 633 23.19 11.35 25.14
N GLU A 634 22.21 10.55 25.54
CA GLU A 634 22.32 9.11 25.73
C GLU A 634 21.18 8.35 25.05
N VAL A 635 21.44 7.11 24.66
CA VAL A 635 20.43 6.20 24.10
C VAL A 635 19.77 5.43 25.23
N LEU A 636 18.45 5.53 25.34
CA LEU A 636 17.65 4.84 26.35
C LEU A 636 17.10 3.50 25.86
N ALA A 637 16.71 3.42 24.59
CA ALA A 637 16.16 2.21 23.98
C ALA A 637 16.43 2.18 22.47
N GLU A 638 16.55 0.98 21.92
CA GLU A 638 16.69 0.71 20.50
C GLU A 638 15.35 0.20 19.92
N ASP A 639 15.21 0.24 18.59
CA ASP A 639 14.06 -0.28 17.86
C ASP A 639 12.69 0.23 18.36
N VAL A 640 12.59 1.53 18.61
CA VAL A 640 11.39 2.15 19.19
C VAL A 640 10.41 2.60 18.12
N GLU A 641 9.18 2.07 18.14
CA GLU A 641 8.12 2.43 17.20
C GLU A 641 7.36 3.71 17.61
N GLY A 642 7.32 3.99 18.92
CA GLY A 642 6.65 5.14 19.49
C GLY A 642 6.74 5.15 21.01
N TYR A 643 6.51 6.31 21.64
CA TYR A 643 6.59 6.44 23.10
C TYR A 643 5.63 7.50 23.65
N ALA A 644 5.39 7.44 24.95
CA ALA A 644 4.66 8.42 25.72
C ALA A 644 5.42 8.76 27.01
N VAL A 645 5.38 10.02 27.41
CA VAL A 645 5.99 10.51 28.65
C VAL A 645 4.95 10.55 29.76
N SER A 646 5.33 10.14 30.97
CA SER A 646 4.53 10.33 32.19
C SER A 646 4.26 11.82 32.47
N GLY A 647 3.15 12.12 33.14
CA GLY A 647 2.74 13.50 33.42
C GLY A 647 3.76 14.30 34.24
N ASP A 648 4.51 13.65 35.13
CA ASP A 648 5.60 14.23 35.92
C ASP A 648 6.96 14.27 35.19
N GLY A 649 7.07 13.60 34.04
CA GLY A 649 8.26 13.56 33.20
C GLY A 649 9.35 12.61 33.67
N THR A 650 9.11 11.74 34.66
CA THR A 650 10.13 10.89 35.28
C THR A 650 10.22 9.49 34.69
N ALA A 651 9.19 9.05 33.97
CA ALA A 651 9.11 7.75 33.31
C ALA A 651 8.65 7.85 31.85
N LEU A 652 9.07 6.88 31.04
CA LEU A 652 8.67 6.70 29.64
C LEU A 652 8.00 5.35 29.45
N VAL A 653 6.98 5.31 28.59
CA VAL A 653 6.37 4.09 28.08
C VAL A 653 6.65 4.03 26.59
N TYR A 654 7.23 2.96 26.09
CA TYR A 654 7.60 2.84 24.68
C TYR A 654 7.16 1.50 24.09
N LEU A 655 6.91 1.51 22.78
CA LEU A 655 6.55 0.33 21.99
C LEU A 655 7.76 -0.11 21.18
N SER A 656 8.10 -1.40 21.24
CA SER A 656 9.16 -2.02 20.44
C SER A 656 8.78 -3.47 20.14
N ASP A 657 8.77 -3.87 18.87
CA ASP A 657 8.43 -5.23 18.40
C ASP A 657 7.09 -5.74 18.96
N GLY A 658 6.08 -4.87 19.04
CA GLY A 658 4.76 -5.19 19.60
C GLY A 658 4.72 -5.37 21.13
N GLU A 659 5.82 -5.10 21.83
CA GLU A 659 5.91 -5.09 23.30
C GLU A 659 5.86 -3.65 23.83
N LEU A 660 5.02 -3.43 24.84
CA LEU A 660 4.95 -2.16 25.55
C LEU A 660 5.84 -2.26 26.80
N SER A 661 6.82 -1.36 26.93
CA SER A 661 7.80 -1.35 28.02
C SER A 661 7.79 -0.03 28.75
N VAL A 662 8.12 -0.07 30.05
CA VAL A 662 8.21 1.11 30.90
C VAL A 662 9.62 1.24 31.43
N LEU A 663 10.19 2.45 31.37
CA LEU A 663 11.48 2.77 31.97
C LEU A 663 11.37 4.02 32.83
N SER A 664 12.14 4.07 33.92
CA SER A 664 12.32 5.25 34.76
C SER A 664 13.59 5.97 34.33
N LEU A 665 13.56 7.29 34.18
CA LEU A 665 14.77 8.06 33.85
C LEU A 665 15.80 8.04 34.98
N ALA A 666 15.36 7.83 36.22
CA ALA A 666 16.28 7.71 37.36
C ALA A 666 17.02 6.36 37.39
N ASP A 667 16.51 5.33 36.69
CA ASP A 667 17.09 3.99 36.64
C ASP A 667 16.69 3.27 35.33
N PRO A 668 17.22 3.71 34.17
CA PRO A 668 16.82 3.19 32.86
C PRO A 668 17.08 1.69 32.69
N ASP A 669 18.11 1.16 33.36
CA ASP A 669 18.52 -0.25 33.33
C ASP A 669 17.47 -1.22 33.92
N ARG A 670 16.46 -0.69 34.60
CA ARG A 670 15.36 -1.48 35.20
C ARG A 670 14.06 -1.39 34.41
N ALA A 671 14.14 -1.09 33.12
CA ALA A 671 13.00 -1.17 32.23
C ALA A 671 12.31 -2.56 32.30
N PHE A 672 10.99 -2.60 32.17
CA PHE A 672 10.23 -3.84 32.20
C PHE A 672 9.08 -3.83 31.18
N THR A 673 8.80 -5.01 30.62
CA THR A 673 7.69 -5.23 29.69
C THR A 673 6.35 -5.33 30.43
N VAL A 674 5.34 -4.63 29.93
CA VAL A 674 3.96 -4.65 30.43
C VAL A 674 3.22 -5.88 29.91
N ASP A 675 2.58 -6.64 30.81
CA ASP A 675 1.76 -7.79 30.38
C ASP A 675 0.44 -7.35 29.74
N LEU A 676 0.42 -7.30 28.40
CA LEU A 676 -0.74 -6.94 27.58
C LEU A 676 -1.85 -8.00 27.57
N ARG A 677 -1.59 -9.24 28.01
CA ARG A 677 -2.61 -10.32 28.06
C ARG A 677 -3.72 -10.03 29.07
N ARG A 678 -3.49 -9.06 29.96
CA ARG A 678 -4.51 -8.57 30.91
C ARG A 678 -5.64 -7.83 30.22
N ILE A 679 -5.42 -7.32 29.00
CA ILE A 679 -6.48 -6.77 28.16
C ILE A 679 -7.15 -7.93 27.44
N THR A 680 -8.46 -8.09 27.68
CA THR A 680 -9.30 -9.00 26.91
C THR A 680 -10.24 -8.17 26.05
N HIS A 681 -10.02 -8.20 24.74
CA HIS A 681 -10.86 -7.51 23.77
C HIS A 681 -11.66 -8.53 22.96
N THR A 682 -12.97 -8.30 22.84
CA THR A 682 -13.87 -9.12 22.01
C THR A 682 -14.37 -8.28 20.85
N VAL A 683 -14.01 -8.68 19.64
CA VAL A 683 -14.45 -8.07 18.39
C VAL A 683 -15.88 -8.51 18.08
N ASP A 684 -16.73 -7.57 17.68
CA ASP A 684 -17.99 -7.82 16.97
C ASP A 684 -17.81 -7.44 15.49
N PRO A 685 -17.59 -8.40 14.58
CA PRO A 685 -17.29 -8.11 13.17
C PRO A 685 -18.39 -7.29 12.48
N ALA A 686 -19.65 -7.55 12.83
CA ALA A 686 -20.79 -6.90 12.23
C ALA A 686 -20.86 -5.41 12.58
N ALA A 687 -20.58 -5.08 13.84
CA ALA A 687 -20.54 -3.70 14.30
C ALA A 687 -19.30 -2.98 13.75
N GLU A 688 -18.16 -3.68 13.73
CA GLU A 688 -16.89 -3.14 13.27
C GLU A 688 -16.88 -2.80 11.78
N TRP A 689 -17.32 -3.71 10.90
CA TRP A 689 -17.43 -3.42 9.46
C TRP A 689 -18.41 -2.29 9.15
N ARG A 690 -19.50 -2.15 9.91
CA ARG A 690 -20.43 -1.03 9.74
C ARG A 690 -19.77 0.30 10.11
N GLN A 691 -19.02 0.35 11.21
CA GLN A 691 -18.28 1.55 11.59
C GLN A 691 -17.19 1.87 10.57
N ALA A 692 -16.37 0.87 10.20
CA ALA A 692 -15.29 1.01 9.24
C ALA A 692 -15.80 1.50 7.87
N TYR A 693 -16.95 0.99 7.41
CA TYR A 693 -17.63 1.44 6.20
C TYR A 693 -17.95 2.94 6.25
N ARG A 694 -18.62 3.38 7.32
CA ARG A 694 -19.03 4.78 7.50
C ARG A 694 -17.81 5.70 7.67
N GLU A 695 -16.79 5.24 8.39
CA GLU A 695 -15.54 5.98 8.53
C GLU A 695 -14.83 6.15 7.18
N ALA A 696 -14.75 5.09 6.37
CA ALA A 696 -14.20 5.17 5.02
C ALA A 696 -14.96 6.18 4.16
N ALA A 697 -16.29 6.14 4.18
CA ALA A 697 -17.14 7.07 3.42
C ALA A 697 -16.92 8.54 3.83
N ARG A 698 -16.79 8.82 5.14
CA ARG A 698 -16.47 10.18 5.64
C ARG A 698 -15.06 10.61 5.26
N VAL A 699 -14.07 9.73 5.38
CA VAL A 699 -12.68 10.02 5.03
C VAL A 699 -12.57 10.38 3.53
N VAL A 700 -13.27 9.66 2.66
CA VAL A 700 -13.34 9.99 1.23
C VAL A 700 -14.04 11.33 1.00
N ARG A 701 -15.24 11.53 1.56
CA ARG A 701 -15.99 12.81 1.47
C ARG A 701 -15.13 14.01 1.85
N ASP A 702 -14.39 13.91 2.95
CA ASP A 702 -13.63 15.02 3.52
C ASP A 702 -12.30 15.31 2.82
N GLN A 703 -11.79 14.36 2.01
CA GLN A 703 -10.42 14.42 1.48
C GLN A 703 -10.29 14.19 -0.02
N TYR A 704 -11.37 13.84 -0.71
CA TYR A 704 -11.37 13.69 -2.16
C TYR A 704 -11.02 15.04 -2.83
N TRP A 705 -10.30 14.97 -3.97
CA TRP A 705 -9.68 16.15 -4.58
C TRP A 705 -10.68 17.22 -5.02
N ASP A 706 -11.88 16.82 -5.44
CA ASP A 706 -12.99 17.71 -5.76
C ASP A 706 -14.02 17.69 -4.61
N PRO A 707 -14.18 18.78 -3.85
CA PRO A 707 -15.21 18.87 -2.81
C PRO A 707 -16.64 18.65 -3.31
N GLY A 708 -16.89 18.84 -4.62
CA GLY A 708 -18.17 18.55 -5.28
C GLY A 708 -18.34 17.08 -5.69
N MET A 709 -17.41 16.20 -5.31
CA MET A 709 -17.41 14.76 -5.62
C MET A 709 -17.52 14.45 -7.11
N CYS A 710 -17.02 15.33 -7.99
CA CYS A 710 -17.19 15.26 -9.44
C CYS A 710 -18.67 15.16 -9.89
N GLY A 711 -19.59 15.71 -9.10
CA GLY A 711 -21.04 15.68 -9.36
C GLY A 711 -21.77 14.43 -8.86
N LEU A 712 -21.11 13.54 -8.12
CA LEU A 712 -21.72 12.35 -7.52
C LEU A 712 -22.53 12.72 -6.26
N ASP A 713 -23.70 12.10 -6.10
CA ASP A 713 -24.42 12.12 -4.83
C ASP A 713 -23.80 11.08 -3.88
N TRP A 714 -22.74 11.50 -3.19
CA TRP A 714 -21.95 10.62 -2.33
C TRP A 714 -22.74 10.04 -1.15
N ASP A 715 -23.66 10.83 -0.59
CA ASP A 715 -24.49 10.37 0.53
C ASP A 715 -25.47 9.29 0.06
N ALA A 716 -26.12 9.47 -1.09
CA ALA A 716 -27.00 8.46 -1.68
C ALA A 716 -26.25 7.16 -2.05
N LEU A 717 -25.04 7.28 -2.62
CA LEU A 717 -24.20 6.13 -2.92
C LEU A 717 -23.78 5.38 -1.63
N THR A 718 -23.41 6.12 -0.59
CA THR A 718 -23.06 5.53 0.70
C THR A 718 -24.26 4.79 1.31
N GLU A 719 -25.46 5.36 1.25
CA GLU A 719 -26.67 4.69 1.74
C GLU A 719 -27.01 3.43 0.91
N GLN A 720 -26.89 3.51 -0.42
CA GLN A 720 -27.14 2.39 -1.33
C GLN A 720 -26.24 1.18 -1.02
N TYR A 721 -24.95 1.41 -0.80
CA TYR A 721 -23.96 0.36 -0.57
C TYR A 721 -23.97 -0.18 0.87
N GLU A 722 -24.38 0.62 1.86
CA GLU A 722 -24.42 0.21 3.28
C GLU A 722 -25.30 -1.03 3.51
N GLY A 723 -26.38 -1.17 2.74
CA GLY A 723 -27.28 -2.33 2.81
C GLY A 723 -26.59 -3.68 2.61
N LEU A 724 -25.45 -3.71 1.90
CA LEU A 724 -24.67 -4.92 1.65
C LEU A 724 -23.86 -5.37 2.87
N ILE A 725 -23.55 -4.49 3.82
CA ILE A 725 -22.74 -4.79 5.01
C ILE A 725 -23.41 -5.84 5.92
N ALA A 726 -24.74 -5.95 5.88
CA ALA A 726 -25.47 -6.99 6.60
C ALA A 726 -25.20 -8.41 6.06
N ARG A 727 -24.70 -8.54 4.82
CA ARG A 727 -24.44 -9.82 4.12
C ARG A 727 -23.00 -10.29 4.22
N VAL A 728 -22.07 -9.36 4.43
CA VAL A 728 -20.62 -9.58 4.57
C VAL A 728 -20.32 -10.54 5.72
N ALA A 729 -19.43 -11.50 5.51
CA ALA A 729 -19.04 -12.48 6.53
C ALA A 729 -17.52 -12.73 6.58
N SER A 730 -16.73 -11.94 5.84
CA SER A 730 -15.27 -12.00 5.87
C SER A 730 -14.65 -10.63 5.55
N PRO A 731 -13.36 -10.43 5.88
CA PRO A 731 -12.62 -9.25 5.46
C PRO A 731 -12.57 -9.04 3.94
N ASP A 732 -12.53 -10.13 3.16
CA ASP A 732 -12.51 -10.03 1.69
C ASP A 732 -13.86 -9.60 1.12
N ASP A 733 -14.98 -10.08 1.69
CA ASP A 733 -16.33 -9.57 1.37
C ASP A 733 -16.46 -8.08 1.69
N PHE A 734 -15.94 -7.65 2.85
CA PHE A 734 -15.94 -6.24 3.24
C PHE A 734 -15.10 -5.39 2.28
N GLY A 735 -13.91 -5.87 1.92
CA GLY A 735 -13.03 -5.22 0.96
C GLY A 735 -13.67 -5.08 -0.42
N ASP A 736 -14.41 -6.09 -0.89
CA ASP A 736 -15.14 -6.04 -2.17
C ASP A 736 -16.24 -4.96 -2.18
N VAL A 737 -17.03 -4.86 -1.10
CA VAL A 737 -18.06 -3.81 -0.97
C VAL A 737 -17.43 -2.42 -0.94
N LEU A 738 -16.36 -2.22 -0.17
CA LEU A 738 -15.64 -0.94 -0.14
C LEU A 738 -15.02 -0.60 -1.49
N GLN A 739 -14.46 -1.58 -2.20
CA GLN A 739 -13.86 -1.37 -3.51
C GLN A 739 -14.89 -0.92 -4.54
N GLU A 740 -16.11 -1.47 -4.51
CA GLU A 740 -17.19 -0.99 -5.40
C GLU A 740 -17.64 0.45 -5.07
N LEU A 741 -17.80 0.79 -3.79
CA LEU A 741 -18.17 2.16 -3.37
C LEU A 741 -17.11 3.17 -3.84
N LEU A 742 -15.83 2.89 -3.55
CA LEU A 742 -14.73 3.77 -3.98
C LEU A 742 -14.59 3.81 -5.49
N GLY A 743 -14.94 2.72 -6.18
CA GLY A 743 -14.99 2.68 -7.64
C GLY A 743 -15.99 3.65 -8.26
N GLU A 744 -17.05 4.05 -7.55
CA GLU A 744 -18.01 5.06 -8.02
C GLU A 744 -17.39 6.43 -8.25
N LEU A 745 -16.28 6.75 -7.55
CA LEU A 745 -15.53 7.99 -7.76
C LEU A 745 -15.06 8.13 -9.21
N GLY A 746 -14.97 7.04 -9.98
CA GLY A 746 -14.53 7.07 -11.37
C GLY A 746 -13.12 7.65 -11.53
N THR A 747 -12.29 7.55 -10.49
CA THR A 747 -10.98 8.20 -10.38
C THR A 747 -9.92 7.19 -9.97
N SER A 748 -8.72 7.36 -10.52
CA SER A 748 -7.52 6.58 -10.20
C SER A 748 -7.15 6.63 -8.71
N HIS A 749 -6.37 5.64 -8.26
CA HIS A 749 -5.78 5.61 -6.92
C HIS A 749 -6.76 5.54 -5.73
N ALA A 750 -7.99 5.09 -5.97
CA ALA A 750 -8.95 4.71 -4.93
C ALA A 750 -8.80 3.22 -4.59
N TYR A 751 -7.75 2.88 -3.84
CA TYR A 751 -7.41 1.48 -3.54
C TYR A 751 -7.99 1.02 -2.21
N VAL A 752 -8.36 -0.26 -2.17
CA VAL A 752 -8.77 -0.97 -0.96
C VAL A 752 -7.89 -2.20 -0.80
N VAL A 753 -7.28 -2.34 0.37
CA VAL A 753 -6.56 -3.56 0.78
C VAL A 753 -7.30 -4.13 1.97
N ALA A 754 -8.04 -5.21 1.74
CA ALA A 754 -8.76 -5.93 2.78
C ALA A 754 -7.81 -6.39 3.89
N SER A 755 -8.30 -6.39 5.13
CA SER A 755 -7.56 -6.96 6.26
C SER A 755 -7.22 -8.44 5.99
N ARG A 756 -5.93 -8.81 6.12
CA ARG A 756 -5.47 -10.20 6.00
C ARG A 756 -5.71 -11.01 7.29
N LEU A 757 -6.25 -10.39 8.33
CA LEU A 757 -6.52 -11.00 9.62
C LEU A 757 -7.85 -11.79 9.55
N GLY A 758 -7.75 -13.10 9.39
CA GLY A 758 -8.90 -13.99 9.54
C GLY A 758 -9.32 -14.16 11.02
N GLU A 759 -10.48 -14.79 11.25
CA GLU A 759 -10.88 -15.20 12.60
C GLU A 759 -9.96 -16.34 13.11
N GLY A 760 -9.05 -16.03 14.03
CA GLY A 760 -8.21 -17.02 14.72
C GLY A 760 -6.72 -16.68 14.74
N PRO A 761 -5.87 -17.55 15.32
CA PRO A 761 -4.43 -17.34 15.35
C PRO A 761 -3.83 -17.36 13.94
N THR A 762 -2.97 -16.39 13.64
CA THR A 762 -2.24 -16.30 12.38
C THR A 762 -1.50 -17.61 12.11
N ARG A 763 -1.77 -18.25 10.96
CA ARG A 763 -1.00 -19.42 10.54
C ARG A 763 0.43 -18.96 10.19
N PRO A 764 1.49 -19.54 10.76
CA PRO A 764 2.85 -19.17 10.40
C PRO A 764 3.10 -19.58 8.95
N GLN A 765 3.07 -18.61 8.04
CA GLN A 765 3.34 -18.81 6.62
C GLN A 765 4.77 -18.33 6.33
N ARG A 766 5.57 -19.16 5.65
CA ARG A 766 6.92 -18.79 5.20
C ARG A 766 6.95 -18.58 3.68
N PRO A 767 7.74 -17.63 3.17
CA PRO A 767 7.87 -17.41 1.73
C PRO A 767 8.36 -18.65 0.96
N LEU A 768 7.90 -18.78 -0.29
CA LEU A 768 8.44 -19.76 -1.24
C LEU A 768 9.91 -19.43 -1.55
N GLY A 769 10.77 -20.45 -1.59
CA GLY A 769 12.15 -20.31 -2.03
C GLY A 769 12.28 -20.43 -3.56
N LEU A 770 12.98 -19.47 -4.17
CA LEU A 770 13.19 -19.40 -5.63
C LEU A 770 14.69 -19.41 -5.94
N LEU A 771 15.10 -20.24 -6.91
CA LEU A 771 16.51 -20.49 -7.21
C LEU A 771 17.07 -19.58 -8.33
N GLY A 772 16.25 -18.72 -8.92
CA GLY A 772 16.65 -17.84 -10.02
C GLY A 772 17.13 -18.62 -11.25
N VAL A 773 16.45 -19.71 -11.57
CA VAL A 773 16.74 -20.59 -12.71
C VAL A 773 15.46 -20.97 -13.45
N ASP A 774 15.61 -21.29 -14.72
CA ASP A 774 14.59 -22.00 -15.50
C ASP A 774 14.96 -23.50 -15.50
N VAL A 775 13.97 -24.38 -15.32
CA VAL A 775 14.14 -25.84 -15.24
C VAL A 775 13.09 -26.58 -16.07
N HIS A 776 13.43 -27.77 -16.51
CA HIS A 776 12.47 -28.71 -17.13
C HIS A 776 12.67 -30.13 -16.62
N ARG A 777 11.62 -30.94 -16.82
CA ARG A 777 11.63 -32.38 -16.59
C ARG A 777 11.98 -33.11 -17.87
N ASP A 778 12.95 -34.03 -17.82
CA ASP A 778 13.28 -34.90 -18.95
C ASP A 778 12.40 -36.18 -19.00
N GLU A 779 12.53 -36.96 -20.08
CA GLU A 779 11.77 -38.20 -20.28
C GLU A 779 11.99 -39.27 -19.19
N ARG A 780 13.09 -39.16 -18.42
CA ARG A 780 13.44 -40.07 -17.32
C ARG A 780 12.95 -39.57 -15.97
N GLY A 781 12.26 -38.44 -15.92
CA GLY A 781 11.76 -37.81 -14.70
C GLY A 781 12.82 -37.04 -13.90
N ARG A 782 13.95 -36.69 -14.53
CA ARG A 782 15.01 -35.88 -13.93
C ARG A 782 14.72 -34.40 -14.14
N TRP A 783 15.11 -33.57 -13.18
CA TRP A 783 14.92 -32.13 -13.22
C TRP A 783 16.21 -31.43 -13.61
N LEU A 784 16.25 -30.93 -14.84
CA LEU A 784 17.44 -30.33 -15.44
C LEU A 784 17.31 -28.80 -15.45
N ILE A 785 18.42 -28.13 -15.19
CA ILE A 785 18.53 -26.68 -15.26
C ILE A 785 18.70 -26.27 -16.71
N ASP A 786 17.78 -25.46 -17.24
CA ASP A 786 17.90 -24.88 -18.57
C ASP A 786 18.85 -23.71 -18.59
N ARG A 787 18.70 -22.84 -17.59
CA ARG A 787 19.43 -21.58 -17.54
C ARG A 787 19.45 -21.04 -16.12
N VAL A 788 20.58 -20.44 -15.76
CA VAL A 788 20.70 -19.58 -14.59
C VAL A 788 20.47 -18.14 -15.03
N LEU A 789 19.57 -17.42 -14.37
CA LEU A 789 19.20 -16.07 -14.76
C LEU A 789 20.38 -15.10 -14.60
N THR A 790 20.49 -14.16 -15.53
CA THR A 790 21.53 -13.13 -15.47
C THR A 790 21.14 -12.04 -14.48
N GLY A 791 21.84 -11.99 -13.36
CA GLY A 791 21.61 -10.99 -12.34
C GLY A 791 22.36 -9.67 -12.54
N GLU A 792 22.24 -8.78 -11.55
CA GLU A 792 22.96 -7.51 -11.46
C GLU A 792 23.79 -7.45 -10.17
N SER A 793 25.11 -7.35 -10.31
CA SER A 793 26.06 -7.35 -9.20
C SER A 793 25.85 -6.23 -8.17
N SER A 794 25.27 -5.11 -8.58
CA SER A 794 24.99 -3.96 -7.72
C SER A 794 23.63 -4.00 -7.04
N ASP A 795 22.82 -5.05 -7.26
CA ASP A 795 21.55 -5.27 -6.55
C ASP A 795 21.56 -6.67 -5.92
N PRO A 796 21.73 -6.81 -4.58
CA PRO A 796 21.76 -8.09 -3.91
C PRO A 796 20.49 -8.93 -4.12
N ARG A 797 19.34 -8.29 -4.38
CA ARG A 797 18.07 -9.00 -4.64
C ARG A 797 17.97 -9.52 -6.07
N ALA A 798 18.76 -8.96 -6.99
CA ALA A 798 18.77 -9.36 -8.39
C ALA A 798 19.88 -10.37 -8.71
N ARG A 799 20.18 -11.28 -7.78
CA ARG A 799 21.23 -12.31 -7.97
C ARG A 799 20.63 -13.71 -7.86
N ALA A 800 20.75 -14.50 -8.92
CA ALA A 800 20.38 -15.90 -8.89
C ALA A 800 21.28 -16.67 -7.90
N PRO A 801 20.72 -17.38 -6.90
CA PRO A 801 21.49 -18.12 -5.89
C PRO A 801 22.52 -19.08 -6.50
N LEU A 802 22.22 -19.69 -7.64
CA LEU A 802 23.09 -20.69 -8.28
C LEU A 802 24.23 -20.09 -9.11
N ALA A 803 24.20 -18.78 -9.42
CA ALA A 803 25.15 -18.14 -10.34
C ALA A 803 26.61 -18.25 -9.87
N ALA A 804 26.85 -18.25 -8.56
CA ALA A 804 28.20 -18.33 -7.97
C ALA A 804 28.79 -19.76 -7.95
N HIS A 805 28.00 -20.79 -8.25
CA HIS A 805 28.37 -22.20 -8.05
C HIS A 805 28.80 -22.90 -9.34
N GLY A 806 28.99 -22.16 -10.44
CA GLY A 806 29.39 -22.73 -11.73
C GLY A 806 28.40 -23.78 -12.24
N VAL A 807 27.11 -23.57 -11.95
CA VAL A 807 26.00 -24.38 -12.47
C VAL A 807 25.84 -24.09 -13.95
N ARG A 808 25.64 -25.12 -14.76
CA ARG A 808 25.50 -25.01 -16.22
C ARG A 808 24.17 -25.57 -16.70
N PRO A 809 23.69 -25.12 -17.88
CA PRO A 809 22.60 -25.78 -18.57
C PRO A 809 22.84 -27.30 -18.68
N GLY A 810 21.82 -28.09 -18.36
CA GLY A 810 21.84 -29.54 -18.32
C GLY A 810 22.20 -30.16 -16.96
N ASP A 811 22.69 -29.39 -15.99
CA ASP A 811 22.93 -29.89 -14.63
C ASP A 811 21.59 -30.32 -13.99
N GLU A 812 21.58 -31.43 -13.26
CA GLU A 812 20.38 -32.02 -12.64
C GLU A 812 20.27 -31.64 -11.16
N ILE A 813 19.07 -31.26 -10.70
CA ILE A 813 18.74 -31.11 -9.28
C ILE A 813 18.40 -32.48 -8.71
N VAL A 814 19.31 -33.06 -7.93
CA VAL A 814 19.18 -34.41 -7.37
C VAL A 814 18.53 -34.41 -6.00
N GLU A 815 18.88 -33.46 -5.13
CA GLU A 815 18.29 -33.32 -3.79
C GLU A 815 18.12 -31.85 -3.40
N VAL A 816 17.03 -31.57 -2.67
CA VAL A 816 16.74 -30.31 -1.98
C VAL A 816 16.60 -30.62 -0.50
N ALA A 817 17.50 -30.07 0.33
CA ALA A 817 17.55 -30.32 1.77
C ALA A 817 17.51 -31.83 2.13
N GLY A 818 18.29 -32.64 1.40
CA GLY A 818 18.39 -34.09 1.61
C GLY A 818 17.20 -34.92 1.10
N ARG A 819 16.30 -34.31 0.31
CA ARG A 819 15.14 -35.00 -0.29
C ARG A 819 15.20 -34.92 -1.81
N THR A 820 14.99 -36.04 -2.48
CA THR A 820 14.89 -36.09 -3.94
C THR A 820 13.61 -35.38 -4.40
N PRO A 821 13.68 -34.47 -5.40
CA PRO A 821 12.50 -33.90 -6.02
C PRO A 821 11.54 -34.99 -6.53
N ASP A 822 10.24 -34.74 -6.39
CA ASP A 822 9.24 -35.62 -6.97
C ASP A 822 9.38 -35.64 -8.50
N PRO A 823 9.35 -36.81 -9.17
CA PRO A 823 9.55 -36.88 -10.61
C PRO A 823 8.44 -36.18 -11.42
N VAL A 824 7.29 -35.89 -10.82
CA VAL A 824 6.15 -35.18 -11.44
C VAL A 824 6.07 -33.74 -10.94
N LEU A 825 6.03 -33.51 -9.63
CA LEU A 825 5.85 -32.18 -9.02
C LEU A 825 7.12 -31.32 -9.03
N GLY A 826 8.28 -31.96 -9.11
CA GLY A 826 9.57 -31.29 -9.17
C GLY A 826 10.05 -30.69 -7.86
N PRO A 827 10.99 -29.72 -7.94
CA PRO A 827 11.68 -29.20 -6.75
C PRO A 827 10.86 -28.15 -5.98
N LEU A 828 9.87 -27.50 -6.61
CA LEU A 828 9.14 -26.37 -6.00
C LEU A 828 8.41 -26.73 -4.69
N PRO A 829 7.75 -27.91 -4.54
CA PRO A 829 7.17 -28.30 -3.26
C PRO A 829 8.19 -28.41 -2.13
N LEU A 830 9.44 -28.79 -2.43
CA LEU A 830 10.52 -28.88 -1.44
C LEU A 830 11.12 -27.50 -1.10
N LEU A 831 10.88 -26.49 -1.95
CA LEU A 831 11.29 -25.11 -1.73
C LEU A 831 10.22 -24.27 -1.02
N ALA A 832 9.02 -24.80 -0.83
CA ALA A 832 7.97 -24.11 -0.09
C ALA A 832 8.43 -23.85 1.37
N GLY A 833 8.47 -22.57 1.76
CA GLY A 833 8.89 -22.15 3.10
C GLY A 833 10.40 -22.06 3.32
N THR A 834 11.22 -22.13 2.25
CA THR A 834 12.69 -22.00 2.32
C THR A 834 13.20 -20.63 1.86
N GLY A 835 12.33 -19.71 1.43
CA GLY A 835 12.74 -18.36 1.02
C GLY A 835 13.45 -17.63 2.16
N GLY A 836 14.61 -17.03 1.87
CA GLY A 836 15.47 -16.36 2.86
C GLY A 836 16.23 -17.32 3.79
N THR A 837 16.03 -18.63 3.70
CA THR A 837 16.65 -19.63 4.59
C THR A 837 17.66 -20.50 3.83
N THR A 838 18.89 -20.61 4.34
CA THR A 838 19.92 -21.45 3.72
C THR A 838 19.53 -22.93 3.72
N ILE A 839 19.64 -23.57 2.55
CA ILE A 839 19.40 -24.99 2.33
C ILE A 839 20.57 -25.65 1.60
N GLU A 840 20.70 -26.97 1.71
CA GLU A 840 21.61 -27.76 0.87
C GLU A 840 20.92 -28.16 -0.43
N LEU A 841 21.63 -28.03 -1.56
CA LEU A 841 21.28 -28.65 -2.84
C LEU A 841 22.35 -29.66 -3.24
N VAL A 842 21.93 -30.80 -3.76
CA VAL A 842 22.80 -31.76 -4.44
C VAL A 842 22.53 -31.69 -5.94
N LEU A 843 23.54 -31.30 -6.70
CA LEU A 843 23.48 -31.19 -8.15
C LEU A 843 24.33 -32.27 -8.81
N ARG A 844 23.87 -32.81 -9.93
CA ARG A 844 24.68 -33.66 -10.82
C ARG A 844 25.10 -32.86 -12.05
N THR A 845 26.39 -32.83 -12.32
CA THR A 845 26.94 -32.09 -13.47
C THR A 845 26.63 -32.78 -14.78
N ALA A 846 26.24 -32.02 -15.81
CA ALA A 846 26.08 -32.56 -17.16
C ALA A 846 27.41 -32.99 -17.79
N ALA A 847 28.51 -32.33 -17.41
CA ALA A 847 29.82 -32.51 -18.04
C ALA A 847 30.48 -33.86 -17.73
N ASP A 848 30.38 -34.35 -16.48
CA ASP A 848 31.06 -35.56 -16.02
C ASP A 848 30.20 -36.46 -15.10
N GLY A 849 28.95 -36.07 -14.81
CA GLY A 849 28.03 -36.84 -13.97
C GLY A 849 28.36 -36.82 -12.47
N SER A 850 29.36 -36.03 -12.05
CA SER A 850 29.77 -35.90 -10.65
C SER A 850 28.69 -35.20 -9.81
N LEU A 851 28.63 -35.59 -8.53
CA LEU A 851 27.74 -34.96 -7.56
C LEU A 851 28.45 -33.81 -6.85
N ARG A 852 27.76 -32.68 -6.74
CA ARG A 852 28.21 -31.48 -6.01
C ARG A 852 27.17 -31.10 -4.97
N ARG A 853 27.62 -30.88 -3.74
CA ARG A 853 26.80 -30.34 -2.65
C ARG A 853 27.10 -28.86 -2.48
N ILE A 854 26.07 -28.04 -2.45
CA ILE A 854 26.19 -26.60 -2.26
C ILE A 854 25.18 -26.12 -1.24
N ALA A 855 25.57 -25.17 -0.40
CA ALA A 855 24.64 -24.42 0.44
C ALA A 855 24.22 -23.16 -0.31
N VAL A 856 22.91 -22.91 -0.41
CA VAL A 856 22.34 -21.75 -1.10
C VAL A 856 21.21 -21.16 -0.28
N THR A 857 21.00 -19.85 -0.40
CA THR A 857 19.85 -19.15 0.17
C THR A 857 18.88 -18.82 -0.96
N PRO A 858 17.74 -19.52 -1.08
CA PRO A 858 16.73 -19.22 -2.09
C PRO A 858 16.15 -17.82 -1.90
N LEU A 859 15.83 -17.15 -3.01
CA LEU A 859 15.18 -15.85 -3.01
C LEU A 859 13.73 -16.00 -2.53
N SER A 860 13.22 -15.00 -1.82
CA SER A 860 11.79 -14.86 -1.50
C SER A 860 10.99 -14.22 -2.64
N ASP A 861 11.68 -13.50 -3.54
CA ASP A 861 11.13 -12.90 -4.76
C ASP A 861 12.19 -12.91 -5.87
N GLU A 862 11.88 -13.50 -7.02
CA GLU A 862 12.79 -13.56 -8.18
C GLU A 862 12.50 -12.47 -9.24
N ARG A 863 11.48 -11.64 -9.06
CA ARG A 863 11.17 -10.54 -10.01
C ARG A 863 12.36 -9.61 -10.23
N PRO A 864 13.15 -9.21 -9.20
CA PRO A 864 14.32 -8.35 -9.43
C PRO A 864 15.37 -8.99 -10.35
N VAL A 865 15.67 -10.29 -10.21
CA VAL A 865 16.65 -10.97 -11.09
C VAL A 865 16.09 -11.17 -12.49
N ARG A 866 14.79 -11.49 -12.63
CA ARG A 866 14.13 -11.61 -13.95
C ARG A 866 14.03 -10.28 -14.68
N TYR A 867 13.82 -9.20 -13.93
CA TYR A 867 13.84 -7.84 -14.44
C TYR A 867 15.19 -7.51 -15.07
N GLN A 868 16.30 -7.75 -14.37
CA GLN A 868 17.64 -7.49 -14.90
C GLN A 868 17.96 -8.34 -16.12
N ASP A 869 17.63 -9.63 -16.08
CA ASP A 869 17.79 -10.55 -17.21
C ASP A 869 17.02 -10.03 -18.46
N THR A 870 15.79 -9.54 -18.26
CA THR A 870 14.97 -8.94 -19.31
C THR A 870 15.58 -7.65 -19.87
N VAL A 871 16.09 -6.77 -19.01
CA VAL A 871 16.76 -5.52 -19.42
C VAL A 871 18.00 -5.82 -20.27
N VAL A 872 18.81 -6.80 -19.88
CA VAL A 872 19.98 -7.25 -20.63
C VAL A 872 19.58 -7.76 -22.02
N GLN A 873 18.54 -8.60 -22.10
CA GLN A 873 18.02 -9.12 -23.37
C GLN A 873 17.49 -8.02 -24.29
N ARG A 874 16.67 -7.09 -23.76
CA ARG A 874 16.13 -5.96 -24.54
C ARG A 874 17.24 -5.04 -25.03
N ARG A 875 18.23 -4.74 -24.18
CA ARG A 875 19.42 -3.97 -24.57
C ARG A 875 20.15 -4.63 -25.73
N ALA A 876 20.45 -5.94 -25.63
CA ALA A 876 21.11 -6.68 -26.70
C ALA A 876 20.30 -6.62 -28.01
N LYS A 877 18.97 -6.72 -27.92
CA LYS A 877 18.09 -6.60 -29.08
C LYS A 877 18.14 -5.21 -29.72
N VAL A 878 18.12 -4.13 -28.93
CA VAL A 878 18.30 -2.76 -29.45
C VAL A 878 19.65 -2.59 -30.13
N ARG A 879 20.73 -3.15 -29.56
CA ARG A 879 22.05 -3.13 -30.22
C ARG A 879 22.04 -3.85 -31.55
N GLN A 880 21.43 -5.02 -31.61
CA GLN A 880 21.31 -5.79 -32.85
C GLN A 880 20.53 -5.01 -33.91
N LEU A 881 19.35 -4.49 -33.56
CA LEU A 881 18.47 -3.78 -34.49
C LEU A 881 19.05 -2.45 -34.99
N SER A 882 19.89 -1.79 -34.19
CA SER A 882 20.49 -0.49 -34.51
C SER A 882 21.94 -0.57 -35.01
N GLU A 883 22.48 -1.77 -35.22
CA GLU A 883 23.91 -2.00 -35.51
C GLU A 883 24.83 -1.29 -34.51
N GLY A 884 24.44 -1.28 -33.24
CA GLY A 884 25.17 -0.66 -32.13
C GLY A 884 25.03 0.86 -32.02
N ARG A 885 24.16 1.52 -32.79
CA ARG A 885 24.00 2.98 -32.78
C ARG A 885 23.04 3.52 -31.70
N CYS A 886 22.10 2.72 -31.19
CA CYS A 886 21.10 3.16 -30.21
C CYS A 886 21.36 2.58 -28.83
N GLY A 887 21.49 3.44 -27.81
CA GLY A 887 21.46 3.12 -26.38
C GLY A 887 20.08 2.62 -25.92
N TYR A 888 20.03 1.91 -24.80
CA TYR A 888 18.77 1.43 -24.22
C TYR A 888 18.74 1.59 -22.70
N LEU A 889 17.75 2.33 -22.21
CA LEU A 889 17.41 2.46 -20.79
C LEU A 889 15.99 1.97 -20.56
N HIS A 890 15.78 1.31 -19.43
CA HIS A 890 14.44 0.96 -18.95
C HIS A 890 14.22 1.55 -17.56
N ILE A 891 13.04 2.11 -17.34
CA ILE A 891 12.63 2.68 -16.05
C ILE A 891 11.38 1.92 -15.55
N PRO A 892 11.52 0.99 -14.57
CA PRO A 892 10.45 0.08 -14.14
C PRO A 892 9.40 0.71 -13.21
N ASP A 893 9.77 1.77 -12.51
CA ASP A 893 8.89 2.61 -11.71
C ASP A 893 9.52 4.01 -11.62
N LEU A 894 8.84 4.95 -10.99
CA LEU A 894 9.37 6.28 -10.69
C LEU A 894 9.53 6.47 -9.18
N GLY A 895 9.89 5.39 -8.49
CA GLY A 895 10.35 5.41 -7.10
C GLY A 895 11.85 5.19 -7.00
N GLY A 896 12.29 4.70 -5.82
CA GLY A 896 13.70 4.44 -5.57
C GLY A 896 14.30 3.36 -6.49
N SER A 897 13.52 2.37 -6.91
CA SER A 897 14.02 1.26 -7.75
C SER A 897 14.29 1.72 -9.17
N GLY A 898 13.40 2.52 -9.75
CA GLY A 898 13.59 3.12 -11.05
C GLY A 898 14.69 4.17 -11.08
N TRP A 899 14.81 4.98 -10.03
CA TRP A 899 15.93 5.92 -9.91
C TRP A 899 17.29 5.19 -9.87
N ALA A 900 17.39 4.11 -9.10
CA ALA A 900 18.59 3.29 -9.04
C ALA A 900 18.90 2.62 -10.39
N GLN A 901 17.89 2.03 -11.05
CA GLN A 901 18.10 1.41 -12.35
C GLN A 901 18.52 2.40 -13.43
N PHE A 902 17.86 3.56 -13.48
CA PHE A 902 18.19 4.62 -14.42
C PHE A 902 19.66 5.00 -14.28
N ASN A 903 20.11 5.31 -13.06
CA ASN A 903 21.50 5.72 -12.81
C ASN A 903 22.53 4.61 -13.02
N ARG A 904 22.16 3.34 -12.80
CA ARG A 904 23.01 2.16 -13.05
C ARG A 904 23.48 2.10 -14.50
N ASP A 905 22.59 2.40 -15.43
CA ASP A 905 22.85 2.28 -16.86
C ASP A 905 23.16 3.63 -17.54
N LEU A 906 22.70 4.75 -16.99
CA LEU A 906 22.74 6.09 -17.59
C LEU A 906 24.11 6.45 -18.18
N ARG A 907 25.19 6.33 -17.38
CA ARG A 907 26.53 6.74 -17.81
C ARG A 907 27.04 5.94 -19.01
N ARG A 908 26.61 4.68 -19.16
CA ARG A 908 26.98 3.82 -20.29
C ARG A 908 26.11 4.12 -21.50
N GLU A 909 24.80 4.14 -21.32
CA GLU A 909 23.83 4.21 -22.41
C GLU A 909 23.77 5.59 -23.08
N PHE A 910 24.04 6.67 -22.34
CA PHE A 910 24.10 8.02 -22.89
C PHE A 910 25.31 8.26 -23.81
N ASN A 911 26.28 7.36 -23.90
CA ASN A 911 27.43 7.51 -24.82
C ASN A 911 27.07 7.19 -26.28
N TYR A 912 25.90 6.60 -26.52
CA TYR A 912 25.50 6.17 -27.85
C TYR A 912 24.90 7.32 -28.66
N PRO A 913 25.01 7.26 -30.01
CA PRO A 913 24.48 8.30 -30.88
C PRO A 913 22.99 8.63 -30.69
N ALA A 914 22.14 7.64 -30.46
CA ALA A 914 20.73 7.81 -30.13
C ALA A 914 20.36 6.98 -28.90
N LEU A 915 19.21 7.27 -28.27
CA LEU A 915 18.72 6.55 -27.09
C LEU A 915 17.28 6.06 -27.27
N VAL A 916 17.03 4.81 -26.90
CA VAL A 916 15.68 4.28 -26.66
C VAL A 916 15.42 4.27 -25.16
N LEU A 917 14.42 5.03 -24.71
CA LEU A 917 13.96 5.11 -23.32
C LEU A 917 12.66 4.31 -23.16
N ASP A 918 12.74 3.12 -22.59
CA ASP A 918 11.59 2.24 -22.39
C ASP A 918 10.96 2.44 -21.00
N VAL A 919 9.74 2.98 -20.97
CA VAL A 919 8.93 3.18 -19.75
C VAL A 919 7.70 2.27 -19.74
N ARG A 920 7.65 1.24 -20.59
CA ARG A 920 6.59 0.23 -20.57
C ARG A 920 6.56 -0.51 -19.24
N GLY A 921 5.37 -0.71 -18.70
CA GLY A 921 5.19 -1.38 -17.41
C GLY A 921 5.63 -0.54 -16.20
N ASN A 922 5.94 0.75 -16.40
CA ASN A 922 6.31 1.65 -15.32
C ASN A 922 5.17 1.81 -14.29
N ALA A 923 5.45 1.48 -13.03
CA ALA A 923 4.42 1.45 -11.97
C ALA A 923 4.10 2.81 -11.34
N GLY A 924 4.72 3.91 -11.77
CA GLY A 924 4.56 5.24 -11.19
C GLY A 924 5.46 5.49 -9.98
N GLY A 925 5.24 6.60 -9.28
CA GLY A 925 6.06 7.05 -8.15
C GLY A 925 6.06 8.57 -8.02
N ASN A 926 7.23 9.18 -7.84
CA ASN A 926 7.39 10.63 -7.65
C ASN A 926 8.72 11.21 -8.15
N VAL A 927 9.55 10.45 -8.88
CA VAL A 927 10.90 10.90 -9.31
C VAL A 927 10.98 11.29 -10.79
N SER A 928 9.85 11.37 -11.53
CA SER A 928 9.83 11.77 -12.96
C SER A 928 10.61 13.05 -13.23
N GLN A 929 10.45 14.07 -12.38
CA GLN A 929 11.14 15.36 -12.52
C GLN A 929 12.66 15.21 -12.51
N LEU A 930 13.21 14.36 -11.62
CA LEU A 930 14.65 14.10 -11.54
C LEU A 930 15.18 13.42 -12.80
N VAL A 931 14.38 12.52 -13.40
CA VAL A 931 14.73 11.85 -14.66
C VAL A 931 14.70 12.85 -15.82
N LEU A 932 13.66 13.68 -15.91
CA LEU A 932 13.51 14.71 -16.94
C LEU A 932 14.63 15.75 -16.91
N ASP A 933 15.09 16.13 -15.71
CA ASP A 933 16.24 17.03 -15.53
C ASP A 933 17.53 16.47 -16.15
N LYS A 934 17.73 15.15 -16.08
CA LYS A 934 18.88 14.48 -16.70
C LYS A 934 18.70 14.36 -18.22
N LEU A 935 17.51 13.98 -18.68
CA LEU A 935 17.20 13.83 -20.10
C LEU A 935 17.25 15.17 -20.87
N SER A 936 16.98 16.28 -20.19
CA SER A 936 16.98 17.62 -20.80
C SER A 936 18.38 18.21 -21.00
N ARG A 937 19.45 17.57 -20.48
CA ARG A 937 20.83 18.06 -20.58
C ARG A 937 21.36 17.93 -22.02
N LYS A 938 21.95 19.00 -22.53
CA LYS A 938 22.63 19.06 -23.84
C LYS A 938 24.14 19.11 -23.68
N VAL A 939 24.89 18.57 -24.65
CA VAL A 939 26.36 18.72 -24.67
C VAL A 939 26.68 20.17 -24.98
N LEU A 940 27.25 20.88 -24.02
CA LEU A 940 27.61 22.29 -24.13
C LEU A 940 29.10 22.47 -24.49
N ALA A 941 29.96 21.59 -23.97
CA ALA A 941 31.40 21.64 -24.21
C ALA A 941 32.05 20.25 -24.08
N TRP A 942 33.35 20.19 -24.37
CA TRP A 942 34.20 19.03 -24.17
C TRP A 942 35.46 19.42 -23.39
N ASP A 943 35.71 18.74 -22.28
CA ASP A 943 36.89 18.91 -21.44
C ASP A 943 38.04 18.06 -21.94
N PHE A 944 39.16 18.70 -22.28
CA PHE A 944 40.39 18.03 -22.71
C PHE A 944 41.34 17.85 -21.52
N THR A 945 41.61 16.59 -21.15
CA THR A 945 42.63 16.25 -20.15
C THR A 945 43.80 15.57 -20.85
N ARG A 946 45.03 16.06 -20.64
CA ARG A 946 46.25 15.47 -21.21
C ARG A 946 46.31 13.96 -20.97
N GLY A 947 46.41 13.17 -22.04
CA GLY A 947 46.48 11.69 -21.98
C GLY A 947 45.14 10.98 -21.78
N ARG A 948 44.00 11.68 -21.92
CA ARG A 948 42.65 11.10 -21.85
C ARG A 948 41.81 11.51 -23.05
N ARG A 949 40.74 10.75 -23.34
CA ARG A 949 39.71 11.16 -24.30
C ARG A 949 38.96 12.41 -23.77
N PRO A 950 38.48 13.29 -24.66
CA PRO A 950 37.60 14.39 -24.27
C PRO A 950 36.39 13.90 -23.48
N ALA A 951 36.01 14.61 -22.43
CA ALA A 951 34.82 14.33 -21.64
C ALA A 951 33.75 15.39 -21.93
N ARG A 952 32.47 14.99 -22.06
CA ARG A 952 31.38 15.95 -22.26
C ARG A 952 31.15 16.81 -21.02
N TYR A 953 30.68 18.04 -21.23
CA TYR A 953 30.13 18.90 -20.19
C TYR A 953 28.69 19.34 -20.56
N PRO A 954 27.69 19.06 -19.70
CA PRO A 954 27.74 18.15 -18.54
C PRO A 954 28.11 16.70 -18.92
N ARG A 955 28.68 15.94 -17.95
CA ARG A 955 29.20 14.57 -18.20
C ARG A 955 28.12 13.58 -18.62
N ASP A 956 26.90 13.80 -18.15
CA ASP A 956 25.70 13.01 -18.37
C ASP A 956 24.73 13.66 -19.36
N ALA A 957 25.23 14.45 -20.32
CA ALA A 957 24.41 14.99 -21.39
C ALA A 957 24.22 14.00 -22.55
N LEU A 958 22.99 13.88 -23.09
CA LEU A 958 22.69 13.06 -24.27
C LEU A 958 23.44 13.58 -25.50
N ARG A 959 23.89 12.67 -26.37
CA ARG A 959 24.60 13.05 -27.61
C ARG A 959 23.66 13.38 -28.76
N GLY A 960 22.57 12.65 -28.90
CA GLY A 960 21.64 12.80 -30.02
C GLY A 960 20.20 12.49 -29.60
N PRO A 961 19.33 12.13 -30.55
CA PRO A 961 17.89 12.02 -30.31
C PRO A 961 17.54 10.89 -29.34
N VAL A 962 16.44 11.07 -28.63
CA VAL A 962 15.84 10.08 -27.74
C VAL A 962 14.43 9.74 -28.23
N VAL A 963 14.07 8.46 -28.18
CA VAL A 963 12.73 7.96 -28.47
C VAL A 963 12.22 7.22 -27.24
N ALA A 964 11.05 7.61 -26.74
CA ALA A 964 10.42 6.96 -25.61
C ALA A 964 9.49 5.83 -26.07
N ILE A 965 9.37 4.77 -25.27
CA ILE A 965 8.39 3.70 -25.47
C ILE A 965 7.47 3.62 -24.26
N ALA A 966 6.16 3.67 -24.48
CA ALA A 966 5.15 3.54 -23.44
C ALA A 966 4.03 2.56 -23.85
N ASP A 967 3.33 2.02 -22.86
CA ASP A 967 2.17 1.16 -23.08
C ASP A 967 1.09 1.37 -22.01
N GLU A 968 0.00 0.62 -22.10
CA GLU A 968 -1.12 0.71 -21.17
C GLU A 968 -0.77 0.41 -19.71
N ALA A 969 0.39 -0.19 -19.45
CA ALA A 969 0.88 -0.47 -18.11
C ALA A 969 1.79 0.65 -17.56
N THR A 970 2.21 1.61 -18.37
CA THR A 970 2.84 2.86 -17.94
C THR A 970 1.82 3.69 -17.16
N SER A 971 2.03 3.85 -15.84
CA SER A 971 0.99 4.31 -14.91
C SER A 971 1.43 5.47 -14.00
N SER A 972 0.51 6.34 -13.61
CA SER A 972 0.69 7.36 -12.56
C SER A 972 1.76 8.38 -12.91
N ASP A 973 2.82 8.54 -12.11
CA ASP A 973 3.96 9.37 -12.51
C ASP A 973 4.57 8.92 -13.87
N GLY A 974 4.29 7.68 -14.30
CA GLY A 974 4.57 7.16 -15.64
C GLY A 974 3.76 7.86 -16.75
N ASP A 975 2.49 8.20 -16.49
CA ASP A 975 1.70 9.07 -17.37
C ASP A 975 2.31 10.47 -17.41
N VAL A 976 2.71 11.01 -16.25
CA VAL A 976 3.28 12.35 -16.09
C VAL A 976 4.59 12.49 -16.88
N ILE A 977 5.52 11.52 -16.78
CA ILE A 977 6.80 11.58 -17.50
C ILE A 977 6.59 11.51 -19.01
N VAL A 978 5.63 10.72 -19.50
CA VAL A 978 5.33 10.62 -20.94
C VAL A 978 4.73 11.93 -21.45
N ALA A 979 3.79 12.52 -20.71
CA ALA A 979 3.23 13.84 -21.04
C ALA A 979 4.32 14.92 -21.07
N ALA A 980 5.11 15.02 -19.99
CA ALA A 980 6.18 16.00 -19.88
C ALA A 980 7.28 15.81 -20.94
N PHE A 981 7.62 14.57 -21.31
CA PHE A 981 8.59 14.27 -22.36
C PHE A 981 8.14 14.86 -23.71
N ARG A 982 6.85 14.79 -24.03
CA ARG A 982 6.25 15.38 -25.25
C ARG A 982 6.19 16.90 -25.16
N GLU A 983 5.69 17.45 -24.05
CA GLU A 983 5.56 18.90 -23.85
C GLU A 983 6.93 19.62 -23.86
N LEU A 984 7.99 18.98 -23.37
CA LEU A 984 9.36 19.50 -23.43
C LEU A 984 10.02 19.31 -24.80
N GLY A 985 9.38 18.61 -25.74
CA GLY A 985 9.91 18.33 -27.07
C GLY A 985 11.19 17.49 -27.04
N LEU A 986 11.32 16.55 -26.09
CA LEU A 986 12.53 15.72 -25.95
C LEU A 986 12.66 14.68 -27.07
N GLY A 987 11.53 14.20 -27.60
CA GLY A 987 11.46 13.25 -28.71
C GLY A 987 10.06 12.66 -28.87
N PRO A 988 9.85 11.76 -29.84
CA PRO A 988 8.57 11.09 -30.01
C PRO A 988 8.37 9.92 -29.03
N VAL A 989 7.12 9.63 -28.73
CA VAL A 989 6.67 8.45 -27.97
C VAL A 989 6.11 7.40 -28.92
N VAL A 990 6.59 6.16 -28.81
CA VAL A 990 6.15 5.00 -29.59
C VAL A 990 5.42 4.02 -28.68
N GLY A 991 4.35 3.38 -29.15
CA GLY A 991 3.71 2.28 -28.44
C GLY A 991 2.21 2.45 -28.30
N GLN A 992 1.68 2.39 -27.08
CA GLN A 992 0.24 2.46 -26.80
C GLN A 992 -0.08 3.56 -25.79
N ARG A 993 -1.36 3.95 -25.75
CA ARG A 993 -1.88 4.89 -24.76
C ARG A 993 -1.58 4.38 -23.35
N THR A 994 -1.14 5.28 -22.48
CA THR A 994 -0.80 4.97 -21.09
C THR A 994 -2.02 4.74 -20.20
N TRP A 995 -1.83 4.32 -18.95
CA TRP A 995 -2.91 3.92 -18.04
C TRP A 995 -3.90 5.06 -17.73
N GLY A 996 -3.45 6.30 -17.64
CA GLY A 996 -4.33 7.46 -17.47
C GLY A 996 -4.84 7.67 -16.07
N GLY A 997 -4.02 7.45 -15.04
CA GLY A 997 -4.39 7.78 -13.67
C GLY A 997 -3.41 8.77 -13.08
N VAL A 998 -3.79 10.04 -12.89
CA VAL A 998 -2.90 11.13 -12.40
C VAL A 998 -3.49 11.91 -11.23
N VAL A 999 -4.49 11.36 -10.54
CA VAL A 999 -4.95 11.87 -9.25
C VAL A 999 -4.21 11.16 -8.13
N GLY A 1000 -3.13 11.77 -7.64
CA GLY A 1000 -2.28 11.21 -6.60
C GLY A 1000 -3.00 11.02 -5.26
N MET A 1001 -2.72 9.91 -4.59
CA MET A 1001 -3.32 9.59 -3.28
C MET A 1001 -2.62 10.31 -2.11
N THR A 1002 -3.30 10.43 -0.97
CA THR A 1002 -2.67 10.72 0.33
C THR A 1002 -2.80 9.54 1.28
N GLY A 1003 -1.65 9.07 1.80
CA GLY A 1003 -1.55 8.08 2.87
C GLY A 1003 -2.24 6.74 2.59
N ARG A 1004 -2.12 5.82 3.56
CA ARG A 1004 -3.03 4.68 3.71
C ARG A 1004 -3.81 4.91 4.99
N HIS A 1005 -5.12 5.07 4.89
CA HIS A 1005 -5.98 5.17 6.06
C HIS A 1005 -6.31 3.75 6.53
N THR A 1006 -5.80 3.38 7.70
CA THR A 1006 -6.14 2.11 8.34
C THR A 1006 -7.43 2.26 9.13
N LEU A 1007 -8.45 1.50 8.76
CA LEU A 1007 -9.72 1.40 9.46
C LEU A 1007 -9.57 0.48 10.69
N VAL A 1008 -10.56 0.51 11.60
CA VAL A 1008 -10.50 -0.23 12.87
C VAL A 1008 -10.28 -1.75 12.69
N ASP A 1009 -10.78 -2.33 11.59
CA ASP A 1009 -10.67 -3.75 11.29
C ASP A 1009 -9.31 -4.16 10.68
N GLY A 1010 -8.46 -3.17 10.37
CA GLY A 1010 -7.17 -3.32 9.70
C GLY A 1010 -7.24 -3.16 8.18
N THR A 1011 -8.44 -2.97 7.60
CA THR A 1011 -8.58 -2.66 6.17
C THR A 1011 -7.95 -1.30 5.88
N GLN A 1012 -7.22 -1.20 4.77
CA GLN A 1012 -6.56 0.03 4.36
C GLN A 1012 -7.22 0.61 3.11
N ILE A 1013 -7.48 1.92 3.11
CA ILE A 1013 -7.96 2.66 1.94
C ILE A 1013 -7.01 3.79 1.54
N THR A 1014 -7.01 4.16 0.27
CA THR A 1014 -6.32 5.37 -0.24
C THR A 1014 -7.34 6.33 -0.84
N VAL A 1015 -7.18 7.63 -0.58
CA VAL A 1015 -8.07 8.67 -1.10
C VAL A 1015 -7.39 9.44 -2.25
N PRO A 1016 -8.01 9.53 -3.45
CA PRO A 1016 -7.52 10.38 -4.53
C PRO A 1016 -7.68 11.86 -4.15
N ARG A 1017 -6.58 12.52 -3.79
CA ARG A 1017 -6.60 13.87 -3.20
C ARG A 1017 -5.79 14.91 -3.98
N ASN A 1018 -4.78 14.49 -4.74
CA ASN A 1018 -3.85 15.37 -5.44
C ASN A 1018 -4.05 15.26 -6.97
N ALA A 1019 -5.06 15.92 -7.53
CA ALA A 1019 -5.26 15.94 -8.98
C ALA A 1019 -4.17 16.73 -9.71
N ALA A 1020 -3.51 16.10 -10.68
CA ALA A 1020 -2.55 16.77 -11.54
C ALA A 1020 -3.26 17.57 -12.66
N TRP A 1021 -2.93 18.85 -12.78
CA TRP A 1021 -3.40 19.72 -13.86
C TRP A 1021 -2.25 20.10 -14.77
N PHE A 1022 -2.44 19.97 -16.08
CA PHE A 1022 -1.42 20.22 -17.09
C PHE A 1022 -1.74 21.46 -17.92
N PRO A 1023 -0.75 22.33 -18.21
CA PRO A 1023 -0.93 23.48 -19.11
C PRO A 1023 -1.08 23.02 -20.58
N GLY A 1024 -1.08 23.96 -21.53
CA GLY A 1024 -1.13 23.62 -22.96
C GLY A 1024 -2.49 23.17 -23.48
N GLY A 1025 -3.56 23.34 -22.68
CA GLY A 1025 -4.92 22.91 -23.02
C GLY A 1025 -5.26 21.48 -22.59
N ILE A 1026 -4.32 20.76 -21.97
CA ILE A 1026 -4.53 19.40 -21.46
C ILE A 1026 -5.45 19.40 -20.22
N GLY A 1027 -5.23 20.32 -19.29
CA GLY A 1027 -6.00 20.42 -18.05
C GLY A 1027 -5.92 19.15 -17.21
N PHE A 1028 -7.07 18.63 -16.78
CA PHE A 1028 -7.18 17.34 -16.09
C PHE A 1028 -7.30 16.14 -17.05
N GLY A 1029 -7.24 16.36 -18.37
CA GLY A 1029 -7.61 15.38 -19.39
C GLY A 1029 -6.72 14.15 -19.52
N ILE A 1030 -5.65 14.01 -18.73
CA ILE A 1030 -4.88 12.77 -18.63
C ILE A 1030 -5.59 11.78 -17.70
N GLU A 1031 -6.26 12.24 -16.64
CA GLU A 1031 -7.03 11.37 -15.75
C GLU A 1031 -8.16 10.70 -16.53
N ASN A 1032 -8.29 9.40 -16.34
CA ASN A 1032 -9.22 8.52 -17.02
C ASN A 1032 -9.06 8.45 -18.56
N HIS A 1033 -7.93 8.91 -19.12
CA HIS A 1033 -7.62 8.79 -20.56
C HIS A 1033 -6.20 8.28 -20.80
N GLY A 1034 -5.19 8.92 -20.22
CA GLY A 1034 -3.78 8.63 -20.45
C GLY A 1034 -3.16 9.53 -21.52
N VAL A 1035 -1.97 9.16 -21.99
CA VAL A 1035 -1.21 9.91 -22.98
C VAL A 1035 -1.13 9.08 -24.25
N ASP A 1036 -1.70 9.60 -25.33
CA ASP A 1036 -1.59 9.00 -26.66
C ASP A 1036 -0.13 9.06 -27.18
N PRO A 1037 0.41 7.98 -27.78
CA PRO A 1037 1.73 7.99 -28.38
C PRO A 1037 1.72 8.77 -29.71
N ASP A 1038 2.87 9.30 -30.11
CA ASP A 1038 3.03 9.95 -31.43
C ASP A 1038 3.06 8.90 -32.56
N VAL A 1039 3.56 7.70 -32.27
CA VAL A 1039 3.53 6.54 -33.19
C VAL A 1039 2.85 5.35 -32.50
N ALA A 1040 1.57 5.14 -32.81
CA ALA A 1040 0.80 4.02 -32.26
C ALA A 1040 1.26 2.68 -32.84
N VAL A 1041 1.68 1.76 -31.97
CA VAL A 1041 2.13 0.40 -32.30
C VAL A 1041 1.65 -0.59 -31.24
N VAL A 1042 0.84 -1.56 -31.68
CA VAL A 1042 0.36 -2.67 -30.85
C VAL A 1042 1.27 -3.88 -31.03
N ARG A 1043 1.47 -4.66 -29.96
CA ARG A 1043 2.07 -6.00 -30.03
C ARG A 1043 1.00 -7.03 -29.69
N GLY A 1044 0.39 -7.61 -30.73
CA GLY A 1044 -0.74 -8.54 -30.57
C GLY A 1044 -0.31 -9.97 -30.23
N PRO A 1045 -1.26 -10.87 -29.93
CA PRO A 1045 -0.97 -12.27 -29.60
C PRO A 1045 -0.10 -13.01 -30.62
N LEU A 1046 -0.35 -12.80 -31.91
CA LEU A 1046 0.42 -13.42 -33.00
C LEU A 1046 1.85 -12.87 -33.12
N ASP A 1047 2.11 -11.64 -32.64
CA ASP A 1047 3.47 -11.10 -32.56
C ASP A 1047 4.25 -11.73 -31.41
N TRP A 1048 3.58 -11.97 -30.28
CA TRP A 1048 4.17 -12.66 -29.13
C TRP A 1048 4.51 -14.11 -29.47
N GLU A 1049 3.58 -14.83 -30.07
CA GLU A 1049 3.77 -16.22 -30.50
C GLU A 1049 4.95 -16.34 -31.49
N ALA A 1050 5.05 -15.40 -32.43
CA ALA A 1050 6.15 -15.36 -33.39
C ALA A 1050 7.46 -14.74 -32.85
N GLY A 1051 7.49 -14.30 -31.59
CA GLY A 1051 8.66 -13.67 -30.98
C GLY A 1051 9.04 -12.28 -31.53
N ARG A 1052 8.15 -11.61 -32.27
CA ARG A 1052 8.37 -10.26 -32.84
C ARG A 1052 8.26 -9.18 -31.77
N ASN A 1053 9.19 -8.22 -31.77
CA ASN A 1053 9.19 -7.10 -30.80
C ASN A 1053 8.80 -5.80 -31.49
N THR A 1054 7.58 -5.75 -32.05
CA THR A 1054 7.09 -4.68 -32.95
C THR A 1054 7.29 -3.28 -32.41
N GLN A 1055 6.98 -3.03 -31.14
CA GLN A 1055 7.18 -1.72 -30.49
C GLN A 1055 8.67 -1.32 -30.40
N LEU A 1056 9.55 -2.27 -30.08
CA LEU A 1056 10.99 -2.00 -29.96
C LEU A 1056 11.62 -1.79 -31.34
N GLU A 1057 11.22 -2.59 -32.33
CA GLU A 1057 11.63 -2.45 -33.72
C GLU A 1057 11.21 -1.08 -34.30
N ALA A 1058 9.97 -0.66 -34.04
CA ALA A 1058 9.48 0.65 -34.44
C ALA A 1058 10.26 1.79 -33.76
N ALA A 1059 10.51 1.71 -32.45
CA ALA A 1059 11.26 2.72 -31.73
C ALA A 1059 12.71 2.85 -32.21
N VAL A 1060 13.38 1.73 -32.49
CA VAL A 1060 14.74 1.74 -33.06
C VAL A 1060 14.75 2.38 -34.44
N ARG A 1061 13.78 2.05 -35.30
CA ARG A 1061 13.67 2.67 -36.63
C ARG A 1061 13.50 4.20 -36.51
N VAL A 1062 12.55 4.65 -35.69
CA VAL A 1062 12.34 6.10 -35.46
C VAL A 1062 13.59 6.77 -34.90
N ALA A 1063 14.32 6.11 -33.99
CA ALA A 1063 15.56 6.65 -33.44
C ALA A 1063 16.67 6.77 -34.48
N LEU A 1064 16.77 5.83 -35.43
CA LEU A 1064 17.73 5.89 -36.53
C LEU A 1064 17.36 6.97 -37.54
N ASP A 1065 16.08 7.09 -37.90
CA ASP A 1065 15.58 8.13 -38.80
C ASP A 1065 15.87 9.53 -38.23
N LEU A 1066 15.56 9.74 -36.94
CA LEU A 1066 15.89 11.00 -36.24
C LEU A 1066 17.39 11.26 -36.15
N LEU A 1067 18.22 10.22 -36.05
CA LEU A 1067 19.67 10.38 -35.96
C LEU A 1067 20.28 10.82 -37.30
N GLU A 1068 19.62 10.55 -38.42
CA GLU A 1068 20.01 11.07 -39.74
C GLU A 1068 19.69 12.56 -39.88
N GLU A 1069 18.55 13.00 -39.35
CA GLU A 1069 18.11 14.41 -39.37
C GLU A 1069 18.85 15.25 -38.31
N TYR A 1070 19.09 14.68 -37.13
CA TYR A 1070 19.72 15.32 -35.99
C TYR A 1070 20.96 14.52 -35.53
N PRO A 1071 22.12 14.70 -36.18
CA PRO A 1071 23.33 13.95 -35.87
C PRO A 1071 23.77 14.13 -34.42
N ALA A 1072 24.26 13.04 -33.82
CA ALA A 1072 24.78 13.06 -32.47
C ALA A 1072 25.99 13.99 -32.32
N ALA A 1073 26.05 14.74 -31.22
CA ALA A 1073 27.20 15.52 -30.80
C ALA A 1073 28.46 14.64 -30.81
N ALA A 1074 29.45 15.08 -31.58
CA ALA A 1074 30.73 14.40 -31.77
C ALA A 1074 31.82 15.09 -30.95
N GLU A 1075 32.84 14.30 -30.58
CA GLU A 1075 34.09 14.84 -30.09
C GLU A 1075 34.69 15.77 -31.18
N PRO A 1076 35.28 16.92 -30.80
CA PRO A 1076 36.02 17.73 -31.75
C PRO A 1076 37.18 16.92 -32.36
N PRO A 1077 37.56 17.15 -33.61
CA PRO A 1077 38.70 16.48 -34.20
C PRO A 1077 39.98 16.74 -33.37
N THR A 1078 40.74 15.68 -33.10
CA THR A 1078 42.06 15.81 -32.48
C THR A 1078 43.01 16.45 -33.49
N SER A 1079 43.46 17.68 -33.18
CA SER A 1079 44.47 18.40 -33.96
C SER A 1079 45.83 17.68 -33.96
#